data_AF-A0A814IPN2-F1
#
_entry.id   AF-A0A814IPN2-F1
#
_cell.length_a   1.000
_cell.length_b   1.000
_cell.length_c   1.000
_cell.angle_alpha   90.00
_cell.angle_beta   90.00
_cell.angle_gamma   90.00
#
_symmetry.space_group_name_H-M   'P 1'
#
loop_
_entity.id
_entity.type
_entity.pdbx_description
1 polymer ?
#
loop_
_entity_poly.entity_id
_entity_poly.type
_entity_poly.pdbx_seq_one_letter_code
_entity_poly.pdbx_strand_id
1 'polypeptide(L)'
;MGKGGHNTLVESSHDEQIDSTLPHRLPTLSEIKVKIPAHCFRPTVRESMTYVAKDIVYVALTFFVMYQIQKMFTYGFMFFPVYWYIQGTLYTSLFVLGHDCGHGSFSFYPLLNNIVGTILHTWILAPYYTWKVTHNKHHKNTCNIDKDEVFYPQQGEAHEDSLMDDIFFWFPGVGWFYYLIKGYSPRTVNHFNPFEPMFYNKHFFGVCSSLALYLGMCYLMFVYAMTYGFINLLAYHIIPVFIFASYMVIITLLHHTEIDVPWYTDSEWNNVKGQLSTVDRHYGHAHSIIHSIGTHQIHHLFTKVPHYHLEEATAHFRKAFPDLVRYNEEPVLFAFARMCKIFLKQRSFQGDSKGDRMWNFAIGIYFISLNPTNLQGVAINGIALNVVVILFATAIGNWIDRNPRLSSLRKILFFQNLSVASMAVLVVYALYNQSTIPSNWMIIIQGFLIGIGMIAQLSSVACKVSVSRDWIVALYGSDRQNLASRFSFILILFCFFKLFPIRIDTNATLRRIDLLSGVLAPILTGAVMAFTSRWISAVLIAGWNVVSLGFELFLYTRVYHSAIDVLSHKTSSEKSSESKKKEGISKFCPSFQGLGTYASLSVCLPGLSLALLYMTVLSFDSVTRAYVIEQGLSEVLLGLLNGLGSIVGIIGTFIYPIFVKRTGLVRTGVIGFWSEFSMLILCLLSLFVHGTSFTPFKRFTIGSCHLYEMSNKDSTINIKPFECSNSKFSVLLLVIGITLNRFGLWIADLTVTQLQQERVPENIRGRIGGTQHSLNQFFDMLRYTLIILLPRMSQFGYHICSSVLSVFLASFIYTIWSCSSASQLVPPATDIEMSETNANSVQQREADQIEMINPVDNNSDNKNDS
;
A
#
# COMPACT_ATOMS: atom_id res chain seq x y z
N MET A 1 10.65 35.21 -37.07
CA MET A 1 10.31 36.29 -36.12
C MET A 1 8.88 36.73 -36.41
N GLY A 2 7.97 36.59 -35.44
CA GLY A 2 6.54 36.88 -35.58
C GLY A 2 5.72 36.08 -34.58
N LYS A 3 4.77 36.74 -33.90
CA LYS A 3 3.99 36.31 -32.74
C LYS A 3 2.91 35.25 -33.03
N GLY A 4 2.50 34.53 -31.98
CA GLY A 4 1.22 33.82 -31.79
C GLY A 4 1.42 32.67 -30.78
N GLY A 5 0.83 32.58 -29.59
CA GLY A 5 -0.40 33.14 -29.03
C GLY A 5 -1.49 32.06 -29.05
N HIS A 6 -1.65 31.26 -27.98
CA HIS A 6 -2.84 30.42 -27.71
C HIS A 6 -3.10 30.25 -26.19
N ASN A 7 -3.97 31.14 -25.71
CA ASN A 7 -5.07 31.00 -24.73
C ASN A 7 -4.92 30.08 -23.51
N THR A 8 -4.57 30.73 -22.40
CA THR A 8 -5.09 30.49 -21.05
C THR A 8 -6.59 30.76 -20.96
N LEU A 9 -7.37 29.79 -20.45
CA LEU A 9 -8.69 30.02 -19.86
C LEU A 9 -8.56 29.85 -18.34
N VAL A 10 -7.98 30.86 -17.70
CA VAL A 10 -8.33 31.25 -16.34
C VAL A 10 -8.81 32.68 -16.50
N GLU A 11 -10.10 32.90 -16.26
CA GLU A 11 -10.73 34.21 -16.32
C GLU A 11 -9.94 35.20 -15.45
N SER A 12 -9.49 36.25 -16.12
CA SER A 12 -8.76 37.40 -15.62
C SER A 12 -9.64 38.32 -14.77
N SER A 13 -10.06 37.86 -13.58
CA SER A 13 -10.73 38.73 -12.60
C SER A 13 -10.22 38.60 -11.15
N HIS A 14 -9.12 37.88 -10.91
CA HIS A 14 -8.53 37.75 -9.57
C HIS A 14 -7.07 38.21 -9.43
N ASP A 15 -6.44 38.73 -10.49
CA ASP A 15 -5.03 39.19 -10.45
C ASP A 15 -4.81 40.54 -9.72
N GLU A 16 -5.85 41.11 -9.09
CA GLU A 16 -5.73 42.30 -8.23
C GLU A 16 -6.02 42.04 -6.74
N GLN A 17 -6.18 40.78 -6.30
CA GLN A 17 -6.65 40.48 -4.93
C GLN A 17 -5.68 39.74 -4.01
N ILE A 18 -4.40 39.57 -4.37
CA ILE A 18 -3.45 38.74 -3.59
C ILE A 18 -2.54 39.53 -2.61
N ASP A 19 -2.58 40.86 -2.56
CA ASP A 19 -1.75 41.64 -1.59
C ASP A 19 -2.54 42.65 -0.74
N SER A 20 -3.79 42.32 -0.37
CA SER A 20 -4.68 43.24 0.36
C SER A 20 -4.73 43.06 1.89
N THR A 21 -3.97 42.11 2.47
CA THR A 21 -4.09 41.77 3.91
C THR A 21 -2.97 42.27 4.81
N LEU A 22 -1.83 42.69 4.27
CA LEU A 22 -0.73 43.24 5.06
C LEU A 22 -0.66 44.76 4.90
N PRO A 23 -0.46 45.52 5.99
CA PRO A 23 -0.33 46.97 5.89
C PRO A 23 0.88 47.35 5.01
N HIS A 24 0.75 48.43 4.23
CA HIS A 24 1.78 48.95 3.32
C HIS A 24 3.18 49.11 3.94
N ARG A 25 3.26 49.23 5.28
CA ARG A 25 4.50 49.17 6.04
C ARG A 25 4.37 48.17 7.19
N LEU A 26 5.13 47.07 7.10
CA LEU A 26 5.29 46.15 8.22
C LEU A 26 6.23 46.76 9.29
N PRO A 27 5.95 46.53 10.59
CA PRO A 27 6.85 46.96 11.66
C PRO A 27 8.16 46.15 11.64
N THR A 28 9.25 46.73 12.10
CA THR A 28 10.52 46.03 12.30
C THR A 28 10.46 45.13 13.54
N LEU A 29 11.31 44.10 13.63
CA LEU A 29 11.41 43.25 14.84
C LEU A 29 11.65 44.08 16.11
N SER A 30 12.42 45.16 16.01
CA SER A 30 12.68 46.06 17.14
C SER A 30 11.42 46.79 17.60
N GLU A 31 10.60 47.29 16.66
CA GLU A 31 9.33 47.95 16.98
C GLU A 31 8.33 46.98 17.64
N ILE A 32 8.28 45.72 17.17
CA ILE A 32 7.46 44.68 17.80
C ILE A 32 8.00 44.35 19.20
N LYS A 33 9.31 44.16 19.34
CA LYS A 33 9.97 43.77 20.60
C LYS A 33 9.73 44.77 21.72
N VAL A 34 9.73 46.07 21.42
CA VAL A 34 9.48 47.14 22.42
C VAL A 34 8.07 47.07 23.03
N LYS A 35 7.11 46.45 22.33
CA LYS A 35 5.74 46.26 22.84
C LYS A 35 5.58 45.03 23.73
N ILE A 36 6.56 44.14 23.77
CA ILE A 36 6.57 42.95 24.62
C ILE A 36 7.38 43.25 25.89
N PRO A 37 6.89 42.90 27.09
CA PRO A 37 7.63 43.13 28.33
C PRO A 37 9.03 42.50 28.32
N ALA A 38 10.01 43.21 28.86
CA ALA A 38 11.41 42.77 28.83
C ALA A 38 11.65 41.48 29.64
N HIS A 39 10.84 41.19 30.66
CA HIS A 39 10.95 39.95 31.43
C HIS A 39 10.56 38.71 30.63
N CYS A 40 9.68 38.84 29.63
CA CYS A 40 9.33 37.72 28.75
C CYS A 40 10.53 37.19 27.95
N PHE A 41 11.63 37.94 27.84
CA PHE A 41 12.87 37.50 27.17
C PHE A 41 13.96 37.01 28.13
N ARG A 42 13.67 36.91 29.43
CA ARG A 42 14.64 36.59 30.48
C ARG A 42 14.32 35.23 31.11
N PRO A 43 14.83 34.14 30.55
CA PRO A 43 14.62 32.84 31.17
C PRO A 43 15.38 32.70 32.47
N THR A 44 14.77 31.99 33.43
CA THR A 44 15.44 31.61 34.67
C THR A 44 15.64 30.10 34.71
N VAL A 45 16.85 29.67 35.08
CA VAL A 45 17.19 28.23 35.17
C VAL A 45 16.25 27.52 36.15
N ARG A 46 15.89 28.16 37.26
CA ARG A 46 14.99 27.61 38.27
C ARG A 46 13.62 27.28 37.67
N GLU A 47 13.02 28.22 36.95
CA GLU A 47 11.69 28.01 36.37
C GLU A 47 11.75 26.90 35.31
N SER A 48 12.67 27.00 34.36
CA SER A 48 12.84 26.03 33.29
C SER A 48 13.09 24.60 33.82
N MET A 49 13.93 24.44 34.86
CA MET A 49 14.17 23.15 35.51
C MET A 49 12.97 22.65 36.33
N THR A 50 12.14 23.55 36.86
CA THR A 50 10.89 23.17 37.56
C THR A 50 9.92 22.51 36.59
N TYR A 51 9.80 23.03 35.36
CA TYR A 51 9.01 22.38 34.31
C TYR A 51 9.59 21.02 33.89
N VAL A 52 10.92 20.88 33.79
CA VAL A 52 11.57 19.58 33.54
C VAL A 52 11.21 18.57 34.63
N ALA A 53 11.34 18.95 35.90
CA ALA A 53 11.01 18.08 37.02
C ALA A 53 9.52 17.69 37.01
N LYS A 54 8.63 18.66 36.80
CA LYS A 54 7.18 18.47 36.71
C LYS A 54 6.82 17.46 35.61
N ASP A 55 7.35 17.63 34.41
CA ASP A 55 7.01 16.77 33.27
C ASP A 55 7.58 15.36 33.42
N ILE A 56 8.79 15.21 33.96
CA ILE A 56 9.36 13.90 34.29
C ILE A 56 8.50 13.18 35.35
N VAL A 57 8.05 13.90 36.38
CA VAL A 57 7.15 13.35 37.40
C VAL A 57 5.83 12.89 36.78
N TYR A 58 5.24 13.68 35.89
CA TYR A 58 4.00 13.29 35.20
C TYR A 58 4.19 12.05 34.32
N VAL A 59 5.27 12.01 33.52
CA VAL A 59 5.65 10.86 32.68
C VAL A 59 5.84 9.59 33.51
N ALA A 60 6.50 9.70 34.67
CA ALA A 60 6.73 8.58 35.57
C ALA A 60 5.44 8.14 36.28
N LEU A 61 4.61 9.10 36.70
CA LEU A 61 3.35 8.85 37.40
C LEU A 61 2.36 8.13 36.50
N THR A 62 2.17 8.58 35.26
CA THR A 62 1.26 7.94 34.31
C THR A 62 1.71 6.53 33.94
N PHE A 63 3.02 6.31 33.77
CA PHE A 63 3.59 4.97 33.62
C PHE A 63 3.28 4.09 34.85
N PHE A 64 3.54 4.59 36.06
CA PHE A 64 3.31 3.85 37.29
C PHE A 64 1.82 3.50 37.47
N VAL A 65 0.92 4.46 37.25
CA VAL A 65 -0.53 4.22 37.31
C VAL A 65 -0.95 3.15 36.32
N MET A 66 -0.48 3.22 35.07
CA MET A 66 -0.78 2.21 34.06
C MET A 66 -0.24 0.82 34.44
N TYR A 67 0.97 0.78 34.98
CA TYR A 67 1.58 -0.44 35.47
C TYR A 67 0.78 -1.06 36.63
N GLN A 68 0.29 -0.27 37.58
CA GLN A 68 -0.60 -0.76 38.64
C GLN A 68 -1.94 -1.24 38.09
N ILE A 69 -2.52 -0.54 37.10
CA ILE A 69 -3.77 -0.97 36.44
C ILE A 69 -3.58 -2.35 35.79
N GLN A 70 -2.48 -2.58 35.07
CA GLN A 70 -2.17 -3.90 34.50
C GLN A 70 -2.06 -4.98 35.57
N LYS A 71 -1.45 -4.66 36.70
CA LYS A 71 -1.24 -5.62 37.79
C LYS A 71 -2.53 -5.93 38.55
N MET A 72 -3.40 -4.95 38.75
CA MET A 72 -4.61 -5.07 39.56
C MET A 72 -5.82 -5.61 38.79
N PHE A 73 -5.92 -5.33 37.48
CA PHE A 73 -7.09 -5.70 36.68
C PHE A 73 -6.72 -6.67 35.58
N THR A 74 -7.41 -7.82 35.51
CA THR A 74 -7.23 -8.85 34.47
C THR A 74 -7.41 -8.28 33.04
N TYR A 75 -8.29 -7.30 32.87
CA TYR A 75 -8.52 -6.60 31.60
C TYR A 75 -7.88 -5.20 31.57
N GLY A 76 -6.82 -4.96 32.37
CA GLY A 76 -6.15 -3.66 32.46
C GLY A 76 -5.64 -3.15 31.10
N PHE A 77 -5.39 -4.03 30.13
CA PHE A 77 -4.97 -3.67 28.77
C PHE A 77 -5.95 -2.76 28.04
N MET A 78 -7.23 -2.74 28.42
CA MET A 78 -8.23 -1.84 27.83
C MET A 78 -7.94 -0.36 28.09
N PHE A 79 -7.13 -0.04 29.10
CA PHE A 79 -6.75 1.35 29.42
C PHE A 79 -5.53 1.85 28.63
N PHE A 80 -4.86 0.98 27.88
CA PHE A 80 -3.68 1.37 27.09
C PHE A 80 -3.95 2.51 26.10
N PRO A 81 -5.07 2.57 25.35
CA PRO A 81 -5.31 3.69 24.44
C PRO A 81 -5.36 5.05 25.14
N VAL A 82 -5.96 5.12 26.33
CA VAL A 82 -6.00 6.35 27.15
C VAL A 82 -4.60 6.69 27.65
N TYR A 83 -3.87 5.69 28.17
CA TYR A 83 -2.48 5.87 28.57
C TYR A 83 -1.60 6.34 27.41
N TRP A 84 -1.72 5.75 26.23
CA TRP A 84 -0.93 6.11 25.05
C TRP A 84 -1.14 7.57 24.69
N TYR A 85 -2.40 8.03 24.66
CA TYR A 85 -2.72 9.43 24.37
C TYR A 85 -2.11 10.39 25.40
N ILE A 86 -2.28 10.10 26.70
CA ILE A 86 -1.75 10.95 27.77
C ILE A 86 -0.21 10.94 27.74
N GLN A 87 0.40 9.75 27.72
CA GLN A 87 1.84 9.57 27.73
C GLN A 87 2.50 10.21 26.50
N GLY A 88 1.92 10.02 25.31
CA GLY A 88 2.41 10.64 24.08
C GLY A 88 2.29 12.16 24.09
N THR A 89 1.23 12.71 24.68
CA THR A 89 1.07 14.17 24.86
C THR A 89 2.10 14.73 25.84
N LEU A 90 2.43 14.00 26.91
CA LEU A 90 3.53 14.35 27.82
C LEU A 90 4.91 14.23 27.15
N TYR A 91 5.10 13.30 26.22
CA TYR A 91 6.33 13.24 25.43
C TYR A 91 6.48 14.46 24.51
N THR A 92 5.38 15.01 23.99
CA THR A 92 5.37 16.30 23.30
C THR A 92 5.82 17.44 24.22
N SER A 93 5.46 17.43 25.51
CA SER A 93 5.92 18.46 26.45
C SER A 93 7.44 18.37 26.69
N LEU A 94 8.00 17.16 26.83
CA LEU A 94 9.46 16.94 26.89
C LEU A 94 10.17 17.45 25.62
N PHE A 95 9.56 17.25 24.46
CA PHE A 95 10.08 17.80 23.22
C PHE A 95 10.14 19.32 23.25
N VAL A 96 9.09 20.01 23.70
CA VAL A 96 9.02 21.47 23.79
C VAL A 96 10.08 22.02 24.76
N LEU A 97 10.35 21.35 25.88
CA LEU A 97 11.43 21.72 26.80
C LEU A 97 12.82 21.59 26.15
N GLY A 98 13.07 20.49 25.42
CA GLY A 98 14.30 20.35 24.65
C GLY A 98 14.37 21.33 23.45
N HIS A 99 13.24 21.71 22.89
CA HIS A 99 13.14 22.74 21.86
C HIS A 99 13.56 24.13 22.39
N ASP A 100 13.13 24.50 23.60
CA ASP A 100 13.58 25.73 24.27
C ASP A 100 15.09 25.72 24.54
N CYS A 101 15.64 24.55 24.88
CA CYS A 101 17.09 24.35 24.95
C CYS A 101 17.77 24.59 23.59
N GLY A 102 17.14 24.12 22.51
CA GLY A 102 17.59 24.30 21.13
C GLY A 102 17.71 25.76 20.72
N HIS A 103 16.73 26.58 21.11
CA HIS A 103 16.70 28.03 20.88
C HIS A 103 17.51 28.84 21.91
N GLY A 104 17.83 28.23 23.05
CA GLY A 104 18.43 28.93 24.18
C GLY A 104 17.47 29.91 24.85
N SER A 105 16.16 29.64 24.76
CA SER A 105 15.13 30.23 25.61
C SER A 105 14.99 29.46 26.93
N PHE A 106 15.51 28.23 27.05
CA PHE A 106 15.53 27.51 28.32
C PHE A 106 16.43 28.17 29.38
N SER A 107 17.63 28.60 28.96
CA SER A 107 18.58 29.35 29.80
C SER A 107 19.60 30.09 28.96
N PHE A 108 20.33 31.04 29.57
CA PHE A 108 21.46 31.71 28.94
C PHE A 108 22.73 30.84 28.82
N TYR A 109 22.75 29.63 29.39
CA TYR A 109 23.93 28.75 29.44
C TYR A 109 23.87 27.70 28.32
N PRO A 110 24.65 27.82 27.23
CA PRO A 110 24.54 26.93 26.08
C PRO A 110 24.87 25.47 26.41
N LEU A 111 25.81 25.24 27.34
CA LEU A 111 26.17 23.89 27.78
C LEU A 111 25.02 23.21 28.53
N LEU A 112 24.39 23.93 29.47
CA LEU A 112 23.23 23.41 30.21
C LEU A 112 22.11 23.04 29.24
N ASN A 113 21.80 23.94 28.30
CA ASN A 113 20.78 23.69 27.27
C ASN A 113 21.13 22.45 26.43
N ASN A 114 22.40 22.29 26.02
CA ASN A 114 22.79 21.13 25.24
C ASN A 114 22.68 19.83 26.05
N ILE A 115 23.05 19.82 27.34
CA ILE A 115 22.93 18.64 28.20
C ILE A 115 21.46 18.27 28.41
N VAL A 116 20.65 19.22 28.88
CA VAL A 116 19.23 18.99 29.19
C VAL A 116 18.47 18.62 27.92
N GLY A 117 18.66 19.38 26.83
CA GLY A 117 18.02 19.10 25.55
C GLY A 117 18.37 17.72 25.01
N THR A 118 19.64 17.30 25.09
CA THR A 118 20.05 15.96 24.64
C THR A 118 19.40 14.86 25.47
N ILE A 119 19.35 14.99 26.80
CA ILE A 119 18.72 13.99 27.68
C ILE A 119 17.23 13.84 27.37
N LEU A 120 16.50 14.96 27.32
CA LEU A 120 15.05 14.94 27.10
C LEU A 120 14.68 14.38 25.73
N HIS A 121 15.36 14.81 24.67
CA HIS A 121 15.08 14.36 23.31
C HIS A 121 15.51 12.91 23.06
N THR A 122 16.61 12.46 23.69
CA THR A 122 17.04 11.06 23.63
C THR A 122 15.95 10.12 24.15
N TRP A 123 15.26 10.49 25.24
CA TRP A 123 14.18 9.69 25.81
C TRP A 123 13.02 9.44 24.83
N ILE A 124 12.73 10.40 23.95
CA ILE A 124 11.63 10.34 22.98
C ILE A 124 12.11 9.98 21.56
N LEU A 125 13.34 9.47 21.44
CA LEU A 125 13.97 9.08 20.17
C LEU A 125 14.06 10.24 19.16
N ALA A 126 14.37 11.44 19.63
CA ALA A 126 14.73 12.58 18.79
C ALA A 126 16.24 12.86 18.89
N PRO A 127 16.99 12.93 17.77
CA PRO A 127 18.41 13.27 17.80
C PRO A 127 18.58 14.79 18.00
N TYR A 128 18.67 15.20 19.26
CA TYR A 128 18.64 16.62 19.69
C TYR A 128 19.54 17.54 18.88
N TYR A 129 20.83 17.23 18.74
CA TYR A 129 21.79 18.20 18.23
C TYR A 129 21.63 18.41 16.71
N THR A 130 21.35 17.35 15.95
CA THR A 130 21.09 17.47 14.50
C THR A 130 19.76 18.15 14.26
N TRP A 131 18.71 17.76 14.98
CA TRP A 131 17.40 18.42 14.93
C TRP A 131 17.48 19.90 15.32
N LYS A 132 18.26 20.25 16.35
CA LYS A 132 18.49 21.65 16.76
C LYS A 132 19.06 22.49 15.61
N VAL A 133 19.97 21.94 14.81
CA VAL A 133 20.62 22.68 13.71
C VAL A 133 19.63 22.90 12.57
N THR A 134 18.91 21.86 12.14
CA THR A 134 17.88 21.95 11.08
C THR A 134 16.73 22.86 11.51
N HIS A 135 16.20 22.68 12.72
CA HIS A 135 15.14 23.53 13.26
C HIS A 135 15.52 25.01 13.33
N ASN A 136 16.75 25.34 13.76
CA ASN A 136 17.24 26.72 13.75
C ASN A 136 17.36 27.31 12.33
N LYS A 137 17.54 26.47 11.30
CA LYS A 137 17.54 26.92 9.90
C LYS A 137 16.11 27.12 9.37
N HIS A 138 15.15 26.27 9.76
CA HIS A 138 13.73 26.48 9.50
C HIS A 138 13.26 27.84 10.06
N HIS A 139 13.50 28.13 11.35
CA HIS A 139 13.14 29.42 12.00
C HIS A 139 13.74 30.67 11.34
N LYS A 140 14.89 30.52 10.66
CA LYS A 140 15.52 31.63 9.93
C LYS A 140 14.87 31.89 8.57
N ASN A 141 14.21 30.90 7.99
CA ASN A 141 13.73 30.91 6.62
C ASN A 141 12.22 30.62 6.53
N THR A 142 11.47 30.78 7.62
CA THR A 142 10.04 30.48 7.69
C THR A 142 9.26 31.12 6.54
N CYS A 143 8.45 30.31 5.85
CA CYS A 143 7.63 30.72 4.69
C CYS A 143 8.44 31.26 3.49
N ASN A 144 9.74 30.94 3.41
CA ASN A 144 10.56 31.17 2.22
C ASN A 144 10.54 29.92 1.33
N ILE A 145 9.99 30.02 0.13
CA ILE A 145 9.84 28.89 -0.80
C ILE A 145 11.21 28.28 -1.14
N ASP A 146 12.25 29.10 -1.27
CA ASP A 146 13.57 28.74 -1.76
C ASP A 146 14.50 28.17 -0.67
N LYS A 147 14.23 28.46 0.61
CA LYS A 147 15.14 28.16 1.73
C LYS A 147 14.54 27.43 2.93
N ASP A 148 13.21 27.43 3.09
CA ASP A 148 12.58 26.73 4.22
C ASP A 148 12.83 25.21 4.14
N GLU A 149 12.87 24.51 5.27
CA GLU A 149 13.28 23.10 5.29
C GLU A 149 12.12 22.13 5.09
N VAL A 150 10.90 22.52 5.43
CA VAL A 150 9.74 21.60 5.51
C VAL A 150 8.47 22.26 5.01
N PHE A 151 7.56 21.47 4.43
CA PHE A 151 6.21 21.88 4.00
C PHE A 151 6.09 23.06 3.04
N TYR A 152 7.18 23.47 2.40
CA TYR A 152 7.12 24.52 1.40
C TYR A 152 6.36 24.04 0.14
N PRO A 153 5.60 24.92 -0.52
CA PRO A 153 4.97 24.62 -1.80
C PRO A 153 6.03 24.26 -2.84
N GLN A 154 5.91 23.07 -3.42
CA GLN A 154 6.77 22.64 -4.52
C GLN A 154 6.20 23.20 -5.84
N GLN A 155 7.00 23.97 -6.58
CA GLN A 155 6.67 24.43 -7.94
C GLN A 155 7.08 23.36 -8.97
N GLY A 156 6.19 23.00 -9.90
CA GLY A 156 6.46 22.05 -11.00
C GLY A 156 5.75 20.70 -10.91
N GLU A 157 5.95 19.84 -11.91
CA GLU A 157 5.43 18.46 -11.92
C GLU A 157 6.05 17.66 -10.75
N ALA A 158 5.23 16.86 -10.07
CA ALA A 158 5.66 16.06 -8.92
C ALA A 158 6.87 15.18 -9.26
N HIS A 159 8.01 15.38 -8.60
CA HIS A 159 9.18 14.51 -8.75
C HIS A 159 8.87 13.07 -8.27
N GLU A 160 9.40 12.05 -8.97
CA GLU A 160 9.17 10.62 -8.70
C GLU A 160 9.38 10.18 -7.23
N ASP A 161 10.24 10.88 -6.48
CA ASP A 161 10.54 10.59 -5.06
C ASP A 161 9.46 11.09 -4.07
N SER A 162 8.62 12.05 -4.48
CA SER A 162 7.71 12.79 -3.59
C SER A 162 6.59 11.96 -2.96
N LEU A 163 6.23 10.81 -3.53
CA LEU A 163 5.11 10.02 -3.03
C LEU A 163 5.47 9.11 -1.84
N MET A 164 6.68 8.53 -1.84
CA MET A 164 7.16 7.81 -0.65
C MET A 164 7.37 8.79 0.49
N ASP A 165 7.84 10.00 0.17
CA ASP A 165 7.89 11.10 1.12
C ASP A 165 6.49 11.35 1.69
N ASP A 166 5.47 11.57 0.86
CA ASP A 166 4.10 11.81 1.32
C ASP A 166 3.53 10.65 2.18
N ILE A 167 3.62 9.38 1.75
CA ILE A 167 3.00 8.24 2.48
C ILE A 167 3.62 8.07 3.87
N PHE A 168 4.95 8.09 3.97
CA PHE A 168 5.60 7.97 5.27
C PHE A 168 5.33 9.21 6.11
N PHE A 169 5.32 10.39 5.49
CA PHE A 169 5.09 11.67 6.15
C PHE A 169 3.68 11.80 6.74
N TRP A 170 2.66 11.24 6.09
CA TRP A 170 1.26 11.29 6.55
C TRP A 170 0.84 10.13 7.47
N PHE A 171 1.62 9.06 7.59
CA PHE A 171 1.30 7.96 8.51
C PHE A 171 1.59 8.39 9.96
N PRO A 172 0.64 8.19 10.90
CA PRO A 172 0.79 8.63 12.29
C PRO A 172 2.11 8.17 12.92
N GLY A 173 2.94 9.13 13.32
CA GLY A 173 4.25 8.94 13.94
C GLY A 173 5.39 8.58 13.00
N VAL A 174 5.11 7.93 11.87
CA VAL A 174 6.16 7.53 10.91
C VAL A 174 6.73 8.74 10.19
N GLY A 175 5.94 9.78 9.95
CA GLY A 175 6.41 10.94 9.18
C GLY A 175 7.57 11.70 9.81
N TRP A 176 7.54 11.82 11.13
CA TRP A 176 8.64 12.35 11.91
C TRP A 176 9.92 11.54 11.75
N PHE A 177 9.87 10.22 11.96
CA PHE A 177 11.05 9.36 11.83
C PHE A 177 11.57 9.29 10.40
N TYR A 178 10.68 9.37 9.42
CA TYR A 178 11.04 9.46 8.02
C TYR A 178 11.78 10.77 7.70
N TYR A 179 11.27 11.90 8.19
CA TYR A 179 11.95 13.19 8.12
C TYR A 179 13.34 13.15 8.76
N LEU A 180 13.52 12.45 9.88
CA LEU A 180 14.84 12.31 10.49
C LEU A 180 15.84 11.57 9.59
N ILE A 181 15.40 10.57 8.82
CA ILE A 181 16.27 9.77 7.95
C ILE A 181 16.56 10.48 6.62
N LYS A 182 15.54 11.08 6.00
CA LYS A 182 15.61 11.57 4.62
C LYS A 182 15.50 13.08 4.50
N GLY A 183 14.92 13.80 5.46
CA GLY A 183 14.51 15.20 5.32
C GLY A 183 13.21 15.35 4.53
N TYR A 184 12.90 16.57 4.09
CA TYR A 184 11.70 16.87 3.31
C TYR A 184 12.07 17.21 1.87
N SER A 185 11.73 16.31 0.95
CA SER A 185 12.14 16.39 -0.45
C SER A 185 11.67 17.67 -1.16
N PRO A 186 12.43 18.20 -2.13
CA PRO A 186 13.78 17.78 -2.55
C PRO A 186 14.93 18.11 -1.58
N ARG A 187 14.70 18.83 -0.47
CA ARG A 187 15.73 19.21 0.50
C ARG A 187 15.99 18.08 1.49
N THR A 188 16.85 17.14 1.11
CA THR A 188 17.17 15.98 1.94
C THR A 188 18.22 16.29 3.01
N VAL A 189 18.06 15.68 4.19
CA VAL A 189 19.01 15.75 5.31
C VAL A 189 18.87 14.52 6.20
N ASN A 190 19.95 13.76 6.37
CA ASN A 190 19.96 12.61 7.28
C ASN A 190 20.48 13.00 8.67
N HIS A 191 19.58 13.07 9.65
CA HIS A 191 19.86 13.47 11.02
C HIS A 191 20.70 12.45 11.81
N PHE A 192 20.95 11.26 11.26
CA PHE A 192 21.79 10.21 11.84
C PHE A 192 23.17 10.13 11.21
N ASN A 193 23.45 10.94 10.18
CA ASN A 193 24.74 10.98 9.50
C ASN A 193 25.55 12.21 9.95
N PRO A 194 26.58 12.07 10.82
CA PRO A 194 27.39 13.20 11.29
C PRO A 194 28.22 13.85 10.18
N PHE A 195 28.35 13.20 9.03
CA PHE A 195 29.10 13.67 7.86
C PHE A 195 28.25 14.46 6.86
N GLU A 196 26.96 14.67 7.14
CA GLU A 196 26.15 15.59 6.33
C GLU A 196 26.83 16.98 6.24
N PRO A 197 26.83 17.65 5.07
CA PRO A 197 27.46 18.96 4.91
C PRO A 197 26.97 20.01 5.92
N MET A 198 25.72 19.88 6.38
CA MET A 198 25.13 20.76 7.39
C MET A 198 25.75 20.58 8.79
N PHE A 199 26.32 19.42 9.09
CA PHE A 199 26.78 19.04 10.43
C PHE A 199 28.31 18.96 10.56
N TYR A 200 29.01 18.52 9.51
CA TYR A 200 30.43 18.13 9.55
C TYR A 200 31.40 19.23 10.04
N ASN A 201 31.15 20.50 9.71
CA ASN A 201 32.14 21.55 9.99
C ASN A 201 32.04 22.09 11.44
N LYS A 202 30.91 22.70 11.80
CA LYS A 202 30.78 23.42 13.08
C LYS A 202 30.12 22.60 14.20
N HIS A 203 29.47 21.49 13.86
CA HIS A 203 28.56 20.78 14.75
C HIS A 203 28.98 19.33 15.03
N PHE A 204 30.02 18.83 14.38
CA PHE A 204 30.43 17.42 14.39
C PHE A 204 30.51 16.80 15.78
N PHE A 205 31.26 17.39 16.71
CA PHE A 205 31.42 16.83 18.06
C PHE A 205 30.10 16.79 18.86
N GLY A 206 29.27 17.83 18.72
CA GLY A 206 27.96 17.88 19.36
C GLY A 206 27.00 16.83 18.79
N VAL A 207 27.04 16.62 17.48
CA VAL A 207 26.26 15.60 16.77
C VAL A 207 26.68 14.20 17.21
N CYS A 208 27.98 13.90 17.19
CA CYS A 208 28.50 12.60 17.62
C CYS A 208 28.13 12.28 19.07
N SER A 209 28.22 13.26 19.97
CA SER A 209 27.80 13.10 21.37
C SER A 209 26.31 12.80 21.50
N SER A 210 25.46 13.55 20.78
CA SER A 210 24.01 13.33 20.80
C SER A 210 23.62 11.97 20.21
N LEU A 211 24.28 11.52 19.13
CA LEU A 211 24.02 10.22 18.51
C LEU A 211 24.52 9.06 19.37
N ALA A 212 25.63 9.23 20.10
CA ALA A 212 26.10 8.23 21.05
C ALA A 212 25.09 8.00 22.18
N LEU A 213 24.49 9.06 22.73
CA LEU A 213 23.43 8.95 23.73
C LEU A 213 22.15 8.34 23.16
N TYR A 214 21.78 8.71 21.93
CA TYR A 214 20.67 8.09 21.20
C TYR A 214 20.87 6.56 21.06
N LEU A 215 22.05 6.12 20.61
CA LEU A 215 22.39 4.70 20.50
C LEU A 215 22.38 4.01 21.88
N GLY A 216 22.85 4.70 22.92
CA GLY A 216 22.76 4.24 24.30
C GLY A 216 21.31 3.98 24.73
N MET A 217 20.38 4.88 24.41
CA MET A 217 18.96 4.69 24.68
C MET A 217 18.37 3.52 23.89
N CYS A 218 18.68 3.40 22.60
CA CYS A 218 18.27 2.24 21.80
C CYS A 218 18.78 0.92 22.41
N TYR A 219 20.00 0.90 22.93
CA TYR A 219 20.55 -0.26 23.64
C TYR A 219 19.79 -0.55 24.95
N LEU A 220 19.49 0.48 25.76
CA LEU A 220 18.68 0.31 26.98
C LEU A 220 17.28 -0.24 26.66
N MET A 221 16.65 0.24 25.59
CA MET A 221 15.37 -0.27 25.12
C MET A 221 15.45 -1.71 24.64
N PHE A 222 16.53 -2.07 23.94
CA PHE A 222 16.81 -3.46 23.56
C PHE A 222 16.94 -4.36 24.79
N VAL A 223 17.74 -3.96 25.80
CA VAL A 223 17.89 -4.69 27.06
C VAL A 223 16.53 -4.81 27.78
N TYR A 224 15.73 -3.75 27.81
CA TYR A 224 14.38 -3.78 28.37
C TYR A 224 13.48 -4.77 27.64
N ALA A 225 13.47 -4.77 26.29
CA ALA A 225 12.69 -5.72 25.51
C ALA A 225 13.11 -7.17 25.72
N MET A 226 14.41 -7.43 25.90
CA MET A 226 14.92 -8.76 26.22
C MET A 226 14.53 -9.22 27.63
N THR A 227 14.40 -8.29 28.59
CA THR A 227 14.09 -8.60 29.99
C THR A 227 12.59 -8.71 30.24
N TYR A 228 11.81 -7.77 29.72
CA TYR A 228 10.38 -7.63 30.01
C TYR A 228 9.48 -7.94 28.81
N GLY A 229 10.06 -8.26 27.64
CA GLY A 229 9.34 -8.57 26.41
C GLY A 229 9.11 -7.37 25.50
N PHE A 230 9.22 -7.60 24.19
CA PHE A 230 9.04 -6.57 23.16
C PHE A 230 7.64 -5.94 23.18
N ILE A 231 6.59 -6.71 23.49
CA ILE A 231 5.22 -6.18 23.59
C ILE A 231 5.09 -5.14 24.70
N ASN A 232 5.79 -5.32 25.81
CA ASN A 232 5.79 -4.33 26.89
C ASN A 232 6.57 -3.07 26.48
N LEU A 233 7.72 -3.21 25.80
CA LEU A 233 8.41 -2.05 25.24
C LEU A 233 7.49 -1.28 24.27
N LEU A 234 6.79 -2.01 23.41
CA LEU A 234 5.88 -1.46 22.43
C LEU A 234 4.74 -0.68 23.10
N ALA A 235 4.05 -1.32 24.05
CA ALA A 235 2.88 -0.76 24.72
C ALA A 235 3.22 0.40 25.66
N TYR A 236 4.32 0.32 26.42
CA TYR A 236 4.62 1.35 27.43
C TYR A 236 5.40 2.54 26.88
N HIS A 237 6.18 2.37 25.81
CA HIS A 237 7.09 3.42 25.35
C HIS A 237 7.00 3.72 23.85
N ILE A 238 7.06 2.72 22.97
CA ILE A 238 7.10 2.97 21.50
C ILE A 238 5.80 3.60 21.00
N ILE A 239 4.62 3.09 21.38
CA ILE A 239 3.34 3.66 20.91
C ILE A 239 3.18 5.11 21.39
N PRO A 240 3.43 5.46 22.67
CA PRO A 240 3.50 6.86 23.11
C PRO A 240 4.48 7.73 22.31
N VAL A 241 5.67 7.21 21.97
CA VAL A 241 6.63 7.92 21.12
C VAL A 241 6.03 8.20 19.73
N PHE A 242 5.29 7.27 19.13
CA PHE A 242 4.62 7.49 17.85
C PHE A 242 3.49 8.54 17.92
N ILE A 243 2.84 8.67 19.07
CA ILE A 243 1.84 9.73 19.30
C ILE A 243 2.54 11.10 19.38
N PHE A 244 3.64 11.22 20.15
CA PHE A 244 4.48 12.42 20.14
C PHE A 244 4.95 12.77 18.70
N ALA A 245 5.45 11.77 17.98
CA ALA A 245 5.91 11.93 16.61
C ALA A 245 4.77 12.40 15.67
N SER A 246 3.53 12.01 15.94
CA SER A 246 2.35 12.54 15.23
C SER A 246 2.11 14.02 15.55
N TYR A 247 2.24 14.44 16.81
CA TYR A 247 2.17 15.85 17.19
C TYR A 247 3.20 16.69 16.43
N MET A 248 4.42 16.18 16.20
CA MET A 248 5.44 16.93 15.46
C MET A 248 5.02 17.25 14.02
N VAL A 249 4.41 16.28 13.33
CA VAL A 249 3.87 16.49 11.99
C VAL A 249 2.70 17.47 12.03
N ILE A 250 1.76 17.29 12.96
CA ILE A 250 0.54 18.11 13.08
C ILE A 250 0.89 19.57 13.39
N ILE A 251 1.72 19.82 14.41
CA ILE A 251 2.15 21.17 14.82
C ILE A 251 2.82 21.86 13.64
N THR A 252 3.83 21.21 13.06
CA THR A 252 4.61 21.83 11.99
C THR A 252 3.75 22.07 10.74
N LEU A 253 2.83 21.17 10.40
CA LEU A 253 1.91 21.39 9.27
C LEU A 253 0.95 22.55 9.55
N LEU A 254 0.15 22.46 10.61
CA LEU A 254 -1.00 23.35 10.80
C LEU A 254 -0.64 24.79 11.16
N HIS A 255 0.57 25.00 11.69
CA HIS A 255 1.06 26.34 11.99
C HIS A 255 1.79 27.00 10.80
N HIS A 256 2.22 26.22 9.81
CA HIS A 256 3.00 26.72 8.65
C HIS A 256 2.30 26.58 7.30
N THR A 257 1.23 25.78 7.23
CA THR A 257 0.46 25.56 6.03
C THR A 257 -1.02 25.69 6.34
N GLU A 258 -1.60 26.76 5.84
CA GLU A 258 -3.03 27.03 5.83
C GLU A 258 -3.37 27.73 4.50
N ILE A 259 -4.62 27.70 4.07
CA ILE A 259 -5.03 28.19 2.74
C ILE A 259 -4.68 29.68 2.53
N ASP A 260 -4.73 30.47 3.59
CA ASP A 260 -4.52 31.91 3.63
C ASP A 260 -3.11 32.31 4.09
N VAL A 261 -2.21 31.34 4.29
CA VAL A 261 -0.82 31.59 4.66
C VAL A 261 0.02 31.80 3.41
N PRO A 262 0.57 33.02 3.21
CA PRO A 262 1.38 33.31 2.04
C PRO A 262 2.78 32.69 2.16
N TRP A 263 3.31 32.28 1.02
CA TRP A 263 4.69 31.84 0.84
C TRP A 263 5.41 32.80 -0.10
N TYR A 264 6.67 33.12 0.20
CA TYR A 264 7.42 34.14 -0.53
C TYR A 264 8.66 33.56 -1.19
N THR A 265 8.98 34.05 -2.39
CA THR A 265 10.27 33.83 -3.03
C THR A 265 11.36 34.66 -2.34
N ASP A 266 12.62 34.32 -2.56
CA ASP A 266 13.76 35.03 -1.98
C ASP A 266 13.77 36.55 -2.22
N SER A 267 13.22 37.01 -3.35
CA SER A 267 13.16 38.45 -3.69
C SER A 267 12.10 39.22 -2.89
N GLU A 268 11.03 38.54 -2.46
CA GLU A 268 9.89 39.16 -1.77
C GLU A 268 9.86 38.86 -0.27
N TRP A 269 10.71 37.94 0.17
CA TRP A 269 10.81 37.50 1.55
C TRP A 269 11.66 38.47 2.38
N ASN A 270 11.19 38.76 3.59
CA ASN A 270 12.01 39.30 4.66
C ASN A 270 11.66 38.61 5.98
N ASN A 271 12.54 38.73 6.97
CA ASN A 271 12.43 37.96 8.21
C ASN A 271 11.12 38.21 8.97
N VAL A 272 10.66 39.47 9.05
CA VAL A 272 9.39 39.80 9.70
C VAL A 272 8.21 39.22 8.92
N LYS A 273 8.19 39.42 7.59
CA LYS A 273 7.11 38.98 6.69
C LYS A 273 6.94 37.46 6.72
N GLY A 274 8.05 36.73 6.67
CA GLY A 274 8.05 35.26 6.75
C GLY A 274 7.57 34.74 8.11
N GLN A 275 8.11 35.27 9.22
CA GLN A 275 7.77 34.80 10.57
C GLN A 275 6.32 35.12 10.96
N LEU A 276 5.77 36.27 10.52
CA LEU A 276 4.36 36.62 10.69
C LEU A 276 3.39 35.71 9.91
N SER A 277 3.89 34.94 8.95
CA SER A 277 3.08 34.05 8.11
C SER A 277 2.83 32.69 8.75
N THR A 278 3.10 32.55 10.04
CA THR A 278 2.63 31.41 10.84
C THR A 278 1.25 31.71 11.44
N VAL A 279 0.53 30.65 11.82
CA VAL A 279 -0.84 30.75 12.37
C VAL A 279 -0.87 30.25 13.79
N ASP A 280 -1.42 31.00 14.74
CA ASP A 280 -1.64 30.54 16.12
C ASP A 280 -2.85 29.60 16.21
N ARG A 281 -2.78 28.59 17.09
CA ARG A 281 -3.88 27.63 17.35
C ARG A 281 -3.91 27.13 18.79
N HIS A 282 -5.11 26.84 19.30
CA HIS A 282 -5.31 26.25 20.61
C HIS A 282 -5.52 24.73 20.53
N TYR A 283 -4.84 23.95 21.37
CA TYR A 283 -4.86 22.47 21.35
C TYR A 283 -5.88 21.86 22.33
N GLY A 284 -6.93 22.62 22.66
CA GLY A 284 -7.92 22.24 23.66
C GLY A 284 -7.27 21.92 25.01
N HIS A 285 -7.64 20.78 25.60
CA HIS A 285 -7.11 20.32 26.89
C HIS A 285 -5.60 20.00 26.87
N ALA A 286 -5.02 19.75 25.70
CA ALA A 286 -3.59 19.49 25.57
C ALA A 286 -2.74 20.77 25.53
N HIS A 287 -3.34 21.95 25.30
CA HIS A 287 -2.59 23.19 25.02
C HIS A 287 -1.58 23.55 26.13
N SER A 288 -2.04 23.56 27.39
CA SER A 288 -1.16 23.84 28.54
C SER A 288 -0.20 22.70 28.86
N ILE A 289 -0.52 21.47 28.44
CA ILE A 289 0.34 20.29 28.65
C ILE A 289 1.54 20.36 27.71
N ILE A 290 1.33 20.77 26.46
CA ILE A 290 2.39 20.94 25.46
C ILE A 290 3.05 22.33 25.54
N HIS A 291 2.99 22.97 26.71
CA HIS A 291 3.62 24.27 27.00
C HIS A 291 3.22 25.41 26.06
N SER A 292 1.94 25.43 25.66
CA SER A 292 1.34 26.50 24.84
C SER A 292 2.09 26.79 23.53
N ILE A 293 2.79 25.79 22.97
CA ILE A 293 3.53 25.91 21.70
C ILE A 293 2.63 26.34 20.52
N GLY A 294 1.30 26.23 20.68
CA GLY A 294 0.34 26.70 19.71
C GLY A 294 0.28 28.22 19.51
N THR A 295 0.86 29.03 20.41
CA THR A 295 1.12 30.47 20.17
C THR A 295 2.39 30.65 19.35
N HIS A 296 2.32 30.24 18.08
CA HIS A 296 3.45 30.00 17.21
C HIS A 296 4.00 31.27 16.53
N GLN A 297 3.18 32.30 16.30
CA GLN A 297 3.60 33.56 15.67
C GLN A 297 4.70 34.26 16.47
N ILE A 298 4.48 34.48 17.77
CA ILE A 298 5.50 35.10 18.64
C ILE A 298 6.70 34.20 18.83
N HIS A 299 6.49 32.88 18.87
CA HIS A 299 7.59 31.93 18.92
C HIS A 299 8.53 32.07 17.72
N HIS A 300 8.00 32.17 16.50
CA HIS A 300 8.81 32.38 15.29
C HIS A 300 9.46 33.76 15.22
N LEU A 301 8.76 34.82 15.65
CA LEU A 301 9.34 36.16 15.72
C LEU A 301 10.46 36.27 16.75
N PHE A 302 10.30 35.58 17.88
CA PHE A 302 11.19 35.68 19.03
C PHE A 302 11.40 34.34 19.72
N THR A 303 12.16 33.44 19.08
CA THR A 303 12.49 32.11 19.62
C THR A 303 13.20 32.11 20.98
N LYS A 304 13.65 33.29 21.45
CA LYS A 304 14.26 33.50 22.77
C LYS A 304 13.25 33.67 23.91
N VAL A 305 11.97 33.83 23.62
CA VAL A 305 10.91 33.84 24.64
C VAL A 305 10.72 32.39 25.13
N PRO A 306 10.88 32.09 26.43
CA PRO A 306 10.61 30.77 26.97
C PRO A 306 9.10 30.48 26.91
N HIS A 307 8.75 29.19 26.80
CA HIS A 307 7.36 28.76 26.70
C HIS A 307 6.43 29.33 27.79
N TYR A 308 6.90 29.46 29.04
CA TYR A 308 6.09 29.99 30.16
C TYR A 308 5.81 31.49 30.10
N HIS A 309 6.45 32.24 29.18
CA HIS A 309 6.12 33.64 28.88
C HIS A 309 5.47 33.82 27.50
N LEU A 310 5.23 32.74 26.76
CA LEU A 310 4.84 32.80 25.36
C LEU A 310 3.40 33.33 25.19
N GLU A 311 2.46 32.89 26.04
CA GLU A 311 1.09 33.40 26.04
C GLU A 311 1.03 34.89 26.43
N GLU A 312 1.82 35.29 27.43
CA GLU A 312 1.91 36.69 27.86
C GLU A 312 2.44 37.57 26.72
N ALA A 313 3.55 37.17 26.10
CA ALA A 313 4.14 37.89 24.98
C ALA A 313 3.17 37.97 23.78
N THR A 314 2.43 36.89 23.52
CA THR A 314 1.38 36.83 22.48
C THR A 314 0.24 37.79 22.78
N ALA A 315 -0.23 37.89 24.03
CA ALA A 315 -1.27 38.84 24.41
C ALA A 315 -0.85 40.30 24.19
N HIS A 316 0.39 40.64 24.52
CA HIS A 316 0.95 41.98 24.27
C HIS A 316 1.05 42.29 22.78
N PHE A 317 1.48 41.32 21.97
CA PHE A 317 1.54 41.45 20.51
C PHE A 317 0.16 41.66 19.89
N ARG A 318 -0.82 40.82 20.22
CA ARG A 318 -2.19 40.92 19.72
C ARG A 318 -2.84 42.27 20.05
N LYS A 319 -2.53 42.81 21.23
CA LYS A 319 -3.01 44.15 21.64
C LYS A 319 -2.34 45.28 20.86
N ALA A 320 -1.05 45.15 20.55
CA ALA A 320 -0.29 46.21 19.88
C ALA A 320 -0.44 46.19 18.35
N PHE A 321 -0.66 45.02 17.75
CA PHE A 321 -0.72 44.82 16.30
C PHE A 321 -1.87 43.88 15.90
N PRO A 322 -3.14 44.23 16.17
CA PRO A 322 -4.28 43.37 15.91
C PRO A 322 -4.40 42.94 14.45
N ASP A 323 -4.02 43.82 13.51
CA ASP A 323 -4.10 43.56 12.06
C ASP A 323 -3.07 42.54 11.56
N LEU A 324 -2.06 42.20 12.37
CA LEU A 324 -1.01 41.21 12.01
C LEU A 324 -1.25 39.83 12.64
N VAL A 325 -2.31 39.69 13.43
CA VAL A 325 -2.63 38.45 14.15
C VAL A 325 -3.21 37.44 13.17
N ARG A 326 -2.62 36.24 13.13
CA ARG A 326 -3.19 35.08 12.44
C ARG A 326 -3.54 34.02 13.46
N TYR A 327 -4.82 33.74 13.60
CA TYR A 327 -5.33 32.75 14.54
C TYR A 327 -6.42 31.92 13.87
N ASN A 328 -6.40 30.60 14.08
CA ASN A 328 -7.41 29.70 13.54
C ASN A 328 -8.04 28.88 14.68
N GLU A 329 -9.36 29.00 14.81
CA GLU A 329 -10.19 28.37 15.85
C GLU A 329 -10.63 26.94 15.51
N GLU A 330 -10.41 26.48 14.27
CA GLU A 330 -10.79 25.13 13.87
C GLU A 330 -10.10 24.08 14.74
N PRO A 331 -10.83 23.11 15.31
CA PRO A 331 -10.20 22.07 16.13
C PRO A 331 -9.14 21.31 15.35
N VAL A 332 -7.99 21.10 16.00
CA VAL A 332 -6.74 20.56 15.41
C VAL A 332 -6.97 19.30 14.56
N LEU A 333 -7.81 18.36 15.01
CA LEU A 333 -8.06 17.12 14.27
C LEU A 333 -8.83 17.35 12.95
N PHE A 334 -9.79 18.28 12.94
CA PHE A 334 -10.54 18.64 11.73
C PHE A 334 -9.68 19.45 10.77
N ALA A 335 -8.92 20.42 11.30
CA ALA A 335 -7.96 21.19 10.52
C ALA A 335 -6.90 20.27 9.90
N PHE A 336 -6.36 19.31 10.66
CA PHE A 336 -5.43 18.30 10.16
C PHE A 336 -6.08 17.46 9.06
N ALA A 337 -7.27 16.90 9.29
CA ALA A 337 -7.96 16.10 8.27
C ALA A 337 -8.27 16.91 7.00
N ARG A 338 -8.63 18.19 7.13
CA ARG A 338 -8.87 19.12 6.02
C ARG A 338 -7.59 19.41 5.25
N MET A 339 -6.51 19.79 5.93
CA MET A 339 -5.22 20.07 5.30
C MET A 339 -4.61 18.82 4.68
N CYS A 340 -4.68 17.66 5.34
CA CYS A 340 -4.36 16.36 4.74
C CYS A 340 -5.19 16.13 3.48
N LYS A 341 -6.51 16.36 3.52
CA LYS A 341 -7.38 16.21 2.35
C LYS A 341 -7.01 17.16 1.22
N ILE A 342 -6.55 18.38 1.51
CA ILE A 342 -6.11 19.35 0.50
C ILE A 342 -4.78 18.90 -0.13
N PHE A 343 -3.81 18.50 0.68
CA PHE A 343 -2.54 17.93 0.22
C PHE A 343 -2.76 16.66 -0.61
N LEU A 344 -3.64 15.76 -0.16
CA LEU A 344 -4.05 14.55 -0.86
C LEU A 344 -5.01 14.82 -2.04
N LYS A 345 -5.60 16.02 -2.15
CA LYS A 345 -6.46 16.42 -3.29
C LYS A 345 -5.63 17.04 -4.41
N GLN A 346 -4.50 17.67 -4.08
CA GLN A 346 -3.51 18.09 -5.08
C GLN A 346 -2.84 16.88 -5.77
N ARG A 347 -3.01 15.68 -5.19
CA ARG A 347 -2.33 14.45 -5.58
C ARG A 347 -3.27 13.25 -5.22
N SER A 348 -4.16 12.81 -6.15
CA SER A 348 -5.24 11.75 -6.12
C SER A 348 -5.02 10.19 -6.27
N PHE A 349 -5.11 9.32 -5.26
CA PHE A 349 -4.63 7.90 -5.38
C PHE A 349 -5.61 6.76 -4.92
N GLN A 350 -5.60 5.51 -5.47
CA GLN A 350 -6.65 4.44 -5.36
C GLN A 350 -6.44 3.21 -4.41
N GLY A 351 -7.50 2.38 -4.15
CA GLY A 351 -7.73 1.58 -2.92
C GLY A 351 -8.50 0.22 -2.90
N ASP A 352 -8.45 -0.72 -3.88
CA ASP A 352 -9.22 -2.00 -3.88
C ASP A 352 -8.42 -3.35 -3.77
N SER A 353 -7.99 -3.84 -2.59
CA SER A 353 -7.52 -5.26 -2.46
C SER A 353 -7.44 -5.84 -1.04
N LYS A 354 -7.53 -4.98 -0.01
CA LYS A 354 -7.24 -5.39 1.38
C LYS A 354 -8.45 -6.03 2.08
N GLY A 355 -9.68 -5.54 1.84
CA GLY A 355 -10.90 -6.04 2.50
C GLY A 355 -11.30 -7.45 2.10
N ASP A 356 -11.28 -7.75 0.80
CA ASP A 356 -11.64 -9.07 0.24
C ASP A 356 -10.81 -10.21 0.83
N ARG A 357 -9.50 -10.01 0.99
CA ARG A 357 -8.60 -11.06 1.52
C ARG A 357 -8.80 -11.30 3.01
N MET A 358 -9.16 -10.26 3.77
CA MET A 358 -9.52 -10.41 5.19
C MET A 358 -10.82 -11.20 5.33
N TRP A 359 -11.83 -10.89 4.51
CA TRP A 359 -13.12 -11.59 4.54
C TRP A 359 -12.99 -13.07 4.15
N ASN A 360 -12.28 -13.37 3.06
CA ASN A 360 -12.07 -14.75 2.59
C ASN A 360 -11.28 -15.61 3.58
N PHE A 361 -10.38 -15.01 4.37
CA PHE A 361 -9.71 -15.73 5.46
C PHE A 361 -10.64 -15.92 6.66
N ALA A 362 -11.37 -14.87 7.07
CA ALA A 362 -12.27 -14.90 8.23
C ALA A 362 -13.41 -15.92 8.06
N ILE A 363 -14.01 -16.00 6.86
CA ILE A 363 -15.16 -16.87 6.60
C ILE A 363 -14.84 -18.35 6.84
N GLY A 364 -13.62 -18.80 6.49
CA GLY A 364 -13.18 -20.16 6.79
C GLY A 364 -13.19 -20.47 8.29
N ILE A 365 -12.72 -19.52 9.11
CA ILE A 365 -12.71 -19.67 10.57
C ILE A 365 -14.13 -19.58 11.14
N TYR A 366 -15.01 -18.78 10.54
CA TYR A 366 -16.42 -18.74 10.95
C TYR A 366 -17.15 -20.06 10.68
N PHE A 367 -16.96 -20.69 9.52
CA PHE A 367 -17.54 -22.01 9.26
C PHE A 367 -17.08 -23.07 10.27
N ILE A 368 -15.78 -23.08 10.62
CA ILE A 368 -15.25 -23.97 11.68
C ILE A 368 -15.89 -23.63 13.03
N SER A 369 -16.05 -22.34 13.34
CA SER A 369 -16.62 -21.91 14.62
C SER A 369 -18.11 -22.28 14.74
N LEU A 370 -18.86 -22.26 13.63
CA LEU A 370 -20.28 -22.62 13.58
C LEU A 370 -20.51 -24.13 13.71
N ASN A 371 -19.60 -24.96 13.19
CA ASN A 371 -19.66 -26.42 13.35
C ASN A 371 -18.27 -27.01 13.61
N PRO A 372 -17.79 -26.96 14.88
CA PRO A 372 -16.42 -27.36 15.24
C PRO A 372 -16.09 -28.83 14.94
N THR A 373 -17.12 -29.68 14.91
CA THR A 373 -16.99 -31.13 14.72
C THR A 373 -17.03 -31.56 13.25
N ASN A 374 -17.38 -30.67 12.32
CA ASN A 374 -17.59 -31.04 10.93
C ASN A 374 -17.04 -29.98 9.95
N LEU A 375 -15.98 -30.35 9.23
CA LEU A 375 -15.33 -29.51 8.22
C LEU A 375 -16.04 -29.49 6.86
N GLN A 376 -17.12 -30.28 6.68
CA GLN A 376 -17.85 -30.36 5.40
C GLN A 376 -18.36 -29.00 4.93
N GLY A 377 -18.80 -28.12 5.83
CA GLY A 377 -19.27 -26.78 5.47
C GLY A 377 -18.19 -25.92 4.80
N VAL A 378 -16.94 -26.00 5.27
CA VAL A 378 -15.80 -25.30 4.68
C VAL A 378 -15.48 -25.86 3.29
N ALA A 379 -15.50 -27.19 3.15
CA ALA A 379 -15.19 -27.86 1.89
C ALA A 379 -16.25 -27.60 0.81
N ILE A 380 -17.54 -27.69 1.16
CA ILE A 380 -18.65 -27.40 0.25
C ILE A 380 -18.62 -25.94 -0.19
N ASN A 381 -18.32 -25.01 0.73
CA ASN A 381 -18.15 -23.60 0.39
C ASN A 381 -17.05 -23.42 -0.67
N GLY A 382 -15.85 -23.96 -0.46
CA GLY A 382 -14.76 -23.86 -1.44
C GLY A 382 -15.12 -24.39 -2.83
N ILE A 383 -15.77 -25.56 -2.90
CA ILE A 383 -16.22 -26.15 -4.17
C ILE A 383 -17.27 -25.25 -4.86
N ALA A 384 -18.28 -24.80 -4.11
CA ALA A 384 -19.34 -23.96 -4.65
C ALA A 384 -18.80 -22.65 -5.25
N LEU A 385 -17.84 -22.01 -4.56
CA LEU A 385 -17.19 -20.78 -5.03
C LEU A 385 -16.38 -21.00 -6.32
N ASN A 386 -15.73 -22.14 -6.51
CA ASN A 386 -14.99 -22.42 -7.73
C ASN A 386 -15.92 -22.80 -8.89
N VAL A 387 -16.94 -23.63 -8.64
CA VAL A 387 -17.91 -24.06 -9.66
C VAL A 387 -18.69 -22.87 -10.22
N VAL A 388 -19.15 -21.94 -9.36
CA VAL A 388 -19.88 -20.75 -9.84
C VAL A 388 -19.03 -19.90 -10.78
N VAL A 389 -17.73 -19.78 -10.50
CA VAL A 389 -16.81 -19.03 -11.35
C VAL A 389 -16.61 -19.72 -12.71
N ILE A 390 -16.41 -21.05 -12.72
CA ILE A 390 -16.28 -21.82 -13.97
C ILE A 390 -17.51 -21.61 -14.88
N LEU A 391 -18.71 -21.64 -14.29
CA LEU A 391 -19.97 -21.56 -15.02
C LEU A 391 -20.34 -20.14 -15.48
N PHE A 392 -19.98 -19.09 -14.71
CA PHE A 392 -20.52 -17.75 -14.92
C PHE A 392 -19.50 -16.65 -15.22
N ALA A 393 -18.18 -16.87 -15.05
CA ALA A 393 -17.19 -15.81 -15.28
C ALA A 393 -17.20 -15.26 -16.72
N THR A 394 -17.35 -16.11 -17.74
CA THR A 394 -17.51 -15.68 -19.15
C THR A 394 -18.78 -14.86 -19.37
N ALA A 395 -19.90 -15.24 -18.74
CA ALA A 395 -21.17 -14.51 -18.85
C ALA A 395 -21.07 -13.10 -18.27
N ILE A 396 -20.34 -12.96 -17.17
CA ILE A 396 -20.05 -11.66 -16.54
C ILE A 396 -19.10 -10.84 -17.38
N GLY A 397 -18.07 -11.47 -17.95
CA GLY A 397 -17.21 -10.81 -18.92
C GLY A 397 -18.00 -10.18 -20.06
N ASN A 398 -18.94 -10.92 -20.64
CA ASN A 398 -19.86 -10.41 -21.67
C ASN A 398 -20.72 -9.24 -21.18
N TRP A 399 -21.21 -9.31 -19.94
CA TRP A 399 -21.99 -8.24 -19.35
C TRP A 399 -21.15 -6.97 -19.13
N ILE A 400 -19.91 -7.11 -18.64
CA ILE A 400 -18.96 -6.01 -18.48
C ILE A 400 -18.72 -5.34 -19.85
N ASP A 401 -18.49 -6.12 -20.90
CA ASP A 401 -18.25 -5.62 -22.26
C ASP A 401 -19.44 -4.81 -22.82
N ARG A 402 -20.67 -5.20 -22.50
CA ARG A 402 -21.90 -4.53 -23.00
C ARG A 402 -22.31 -3.27 -22.23
N ASN A 403 -21.79 -3.08 -21.02
CA ASN A 403 -22.24 -2.00 -20.13
C ASN A 403 -21.16 -0.91 -19.96
N PRO A 404 -21.57 0.36 -19.67
CA PRO A 404 -20.63 1.45 -19.44
C PRO A 404 -19.73 1.21 -18.23
N ARG A 405 -18.43 1.48 -18.35
CA ARG A 405 -17.39 1.20 -17.35
C ARG A 405 -17.77 1.58 -15.91
N LEU A 406 -18.09 2.86 -15.67
CA LEU A 406 -18.41 3.36 -14.33
C LEU A 406 -19.72 2.78 -13.78
N SER A 407 -20.75 2.63 -14.63
CA SER A 407 -22.03 2.06 -14.19
C SER A 407 -21.89 0.58 -13.85
N SER A 408 -21.14 -0.18 -14.66
CA SER A 408 -20.84 -1.59 -14.40
C SER A 408 -20.12 -1.76 -13.07
N LEU A 409 -19.06 -0.97 -12.85
CA LEU A 409 -18.24 -1.08 -11.65
C LEU A 409 -19.02 -0.72 -10.37
N ARG A 410 -19.84 0.33 -10.40
CA ARG A 410 -20.72 0.69 -9.27
C ARG A 410 -21.67 -0.45 -8.88
N LYS A 411 -22.27 -1.12 -9.88
CA LYS A 411 -23.15 -2.27 -9.63
C LYS A 411 -22.37 -3.44 -9.05
N ILE A 412 -21.20 -3.76 -9.61
CA ILE A 412 -20.33 -4.84 -9.12
C ILE A 412 -19.96 -4.61 -7.65
N LEU A 413 -19.43 -3.43 -7.31
CA LEU A 413 -19.01 -3.09 -5.95
C LEU A 413 -20.18 -3.09 -4.96
N PHE A 414 -21.36 -2.63 -5.39
CA PHE A 414 -22.58 -2.69 -4.59
C PHE A 414 -22.97 -4.13 -4.26
N PHE A 415 -23.05 -5.02 -5.25
CA PHE A 415 -23.44 -6.42 -5.03
C PHE A 415 -22.40 -7.18 -4.19
N GLN A 416 -21.10 -6.92 -4.40
CA GLN A 416 -20.03 -7.49 -3.59
C GLN A 416 -20.20 -7.13 -2.10
N ASN A 417 -20.36 -5.84 -1.80
CA ASN A 417 -20.46 -5.37 -0.42
C ASN A 417 -21.79 -5.75 0.24
N LEU A 418 -22.90 -5.70 -0.50
CA LEU A 418 -24.18 -6.20 0.00
C LEU A 418 -24.08 -7.67 0.39
N SER A 419 -23.37 -8.48 -0.41
CA SER A 419 -23.14 -9.89 -0.11
C SER A 419 -22.29 -10.07 1.16
N VAL A 420 -21.17 -9.36 1.28
CA VAL A 420 -20.30 -9.41 2.47
C VAL A 420 -21.05 -8.96 3.73
N ALA A 421 -21.80 -7.85 3.66
CA ALA A 421 -22.59 -7.35 4.79
C ALA A 421 -23.69 -8.35 5.21
N SER A 422 -24.38 -8.95 4.22
CA SER A 422 -25.42 -9.95 4.48
C SER A 422 -24.84 -11.21 5.13
N MET A 423 -23.68 -11.67 4.66
CA MET A 423 -22.97 -12.80 5.28
C MET A 423 -22.53 -12.45 6.71
N ALA A 424 -22.04 -11.25 6.96
CA ALA A 424 -21.64 -10.82 8.29
C ALA A 424 -22.80 -10.81 9.28
N VAL A 425 -23.96 -10.29 8.88
CA VAL A 425 -25.17 -10.31 9.72
C VAL A 425 -25.56 -11.75 10.08
N LEU A 426 -25.56 -12.65 9.08
CA LEU A 426 -25.88 -14.07 9.30
C LEU A 426 -24.85 -14.76 10.19
N VAL A 427 -23.55 -14.49 10.01
CA VAL A 427 -22.47 -15.03 10.85
C VAL A 427 -22.61 -14.53 12.29
N VAL A 428 -22.86 -13.23 12.50
CA VAL A 428 -23.05 -12.66 13.83
C VAL A 428 -24.27 -13.27 14.52
N TYR A 429 -25.40 -13.36 13.82
CA TYR A 429 -26.61 -14.00 14.34
C TYR A 429 -26.36 -15.46 14.74
N ALA A 430 -25.68 -16.22 13.88
CA ALA A 430 -25.42 -17.63 14.10
C ALA A 430 -24.39 -17.90 15.21
N LEU A 431 -23.35 -17.06 15.33
CA LEU A 431 -22.35 -17.17 16.40
C LEU A 431 -22.90 -16.71 17.75
N TYR A 432 -23.76 -15.68 17.77
CA TYR A 432 -24.36 -15.17 19.01
C TYR A 432 -25.39 -16.16 19.60
N ASN A 433 -26.20 -16.78 18.73
CA ASN A 433 -27.26 -17.72 19.11
C ASN A 433 -26.85 -19.20 18.95
N GLN A 434 -25.55 -19.50 18.97
CA GLN A 434 -25.07 -20.84 18.64
C GLN A 434 -25.62 -21.94 19.56
N SER A 435 -25.85 -21.63 20.84
CA SER A 435 -26.37 -22.58 21.83
C SER A 435 -27.87 -22.86 21.70
N THR A 436 -28.62 -21.98 21.04
CA THR A 436 -30.09 -22.07 20.92
C THR A 436 -30.56 -22.58 19.57
N ILE A 437 -29.73 -22.46 18.52
CA ILE A 437 -30.09 -22.88 17.15
C ILE A 437 -29.96 -24.41 17.00
N PRO A 438 -31.03 -25.13 16.60
CA PRO A 438 -30.94 -26.57 16.32
C PRO A 438 -30.02 -26.87 15.13
N SER A 439 -29.35 -28.03 15.14
CA SER A 439 -28.38 -28.43 14.12
C SER A 439 -28.90 -28.35 12.68
N ASN A 440 -30.17 -28.70 12.45
CA ASN A 440 -30.80 -28.62 11.12
C ASN A 440 -30.88 -27.17 10.60
N TRP A 441 -31.20 -26.21 11.48
CA TRP A 441 -31.24 -24.79 11.13
C TRP A 441 -29.84 -24.21 10.91
N MET A 442 -28.84 -24.70 11.65
CA MET A 442 -27.44 -24.30 11.43
C MET A 442 -26.95 -24.70 10.03
N ILE A 443 -27.32 -25.89 9.55
CA ILE A 443 -26.99 -26.34 8.18
C ILE A 443 -27.66 -25.44 7.14
N ILE A 444 -28.92 -25.05 7.36
CA ILE A 444 -29.64 -24.12 6.46
C ILE A 444 -28.94 -22.76 6.42
N ILE A 445 -28.54 -22.21 7.58
CA ILE A 445 -27.80 -20.95 7.64
C ILE A 445 -26.46 -21.05 6.89
N GLN A 446 -25.74 -22.17 7.04
CA GLN A 446 -24.51 -22.43 6.27
C GLN A 446 -24.79 -22.49 4.77
N GLY A 447 -25.89 -23.09 4.34
CA GLY A 447 -26.34 -23.09 2.94
C GLY A 447 -26.57 -21.68 2.40
N PHE A 448 -27.22 -20.81 3.18
CA PHE A 448 -27.39 -19.40 2.82
C PHE A 448 -26.06 -18.64 2.75
N LEU A 449 -25.14 -18.87 3.69
CA LEU A 449 -23.81 -18.28 3.67
C LEU A 449 -23.04 -18.66 2.40
N ILE A 450 -23.13 -19.92 1.97
CA ILE A 450 -22.51 -20.39 0.72
C ILE A 450 -23.18 -19.72 -0.49
N GLY A 451 -24.52 -19.64 -0.50
CA GLY A 451 -25.30 -18.97 -1.54
C GLY A 451 -24.87 -17.52 -1.76
N ILE A 452 -24.77 -16.74 -0.69
CA ILE A 452 -24.35 -15.35 -0.73
C ILE A 452 -22.84 -15.25 -1.06
N GLY A 453 -22.03 -16.17 -0.54
CA GLY A 453 -20.60 -16.27 -0.86
C GLY A 453 -20.33 -16.44 -2.35
N MET A 454 -21.15 -17.23 -3.05
CA MET A 454 -21.06 -17.38 -4.51
C MET A 454 -21.26 -16.04 -5.24
N ILE A 455 -22.21 -15.21 -4.79
CA ILE A 455 -22.47 -13.87 -5.36
C ILE A 455 -21.29 -12.93 -5.07
N ALA A 456 -20.77 -12.95 -3.84
CA ALA A 456 -19.61 -12.16 -3.43
C ALA A 456 -18.37 -12.49 -4.27
N GLN A 457 -18.07 -13.78 -4.41
CA GLN A 457 -16.93 -14.28 -5.19
C GLN A 457 -17.05 -13.87 -6.66
N LEU A 458 -18.24 -14.04 -7.22
CA LEU A 458 -18.51 -13.73 -8.61
C LEU A 458 -18.40 -12.22 -8.89
N SER A 459 -18.81 -11.38 -7.93
CA SER A 459 -18.64 -9.92 -7.97
C SER A 459 -17.17 -9.51 -7.83
N SER A 460 -16.41 -10.15 -6.93
CA SER A 460 -14.96 -9.92 -6.78
C SER A 460 -14.20 -10.26 -8.08
N VAL A 461 -14.55 -11.37 -8.75
CA VAL A 461 -14.01 -11.70 -10.09
C VAL A 461 -14.40 -10.64 -11.12
N ALA A 462 -15.66 -10.18 -11.12
CA ALA A 462 -16.13 -9.14 -12.03
C ALA A 462 -15.35 -7.82 -11.83
N CYS A 463 -15.06 -7.44 -10.58
CA CYS A 463 -14.28 -6.24 -10.26
C CYS A 463 -12.86 -6.37 -10.81
N LYS A 464 -12.19 -7.49 -10.51
CA LYS A 464 -10.85 -7.79 -11.01
C LYS A 464 -10.79 -7.73 -12.54
N VAL A 465 -11.73 -8.34 -13.25
CA VAL A 465 -11.76 -8.30 -14.72
C VAL A 465 -12.00 -6.88 -15.22
N SER A 466 -12.97 -6.16 -14.65
CA SER A 466 -13.31 -4.78 -15.06
C SER A 466 -12.12 -3.84 -14.91
N VAL A 467 -11.41 -3.90 -13.79
CA VAL A 467 -10.29 -2.99 -13.52
C VAL A 467 -9.03 -3.46 -14.22
N SER A 468 -8.60 -4.70 -13.94
CA SER A 468 -7.28 -5.18 -14.39
C SER A 468 -7.20 -5.47 -15.89
N ARG A 469 -8.32 -5.82 -16.54
CA ARG A 469 -8.32 -6.22 -17.95
C ARG A 469 -8.95 -5.20 -18.88
N ASP A 470 -9.82 -4.30 -18.39
CA ASP A 470 -10.43 -3.24 -19.22
C ASP A 470 -9.88 -1.86 -18.86
N TRP A 471 -10.08 -1.36 -17.63
CA TRP A 471 -9.74 0.02 -17.28
C TRP A 471 -8.26 0.33 -17.41
N ILE A 472 -7.36 -0.55 -16.94
CA ILE A 472 -5.91 -0.35 -17.10
C ILE A 472 -5.57 -0.20 -18.57
N VAL A 473 -6.06 -1.10 -19.42
CA VAL A 473 -5.69 -1.08 -20.84
C VAL A 473 -6.22 0.17 -21.54
N ALA A 474 -7.42 0.63 -21.20
CA ALA A 474 -7.96 1.88 -21.69
C ALA A 474 -7.06 3.06 -21.29
N LEU A 475 -6.73 3.18 -20.00
CA LEU A 475 -5.88 4.24 -19.44
C LEU A 475 -4.45 4.26 -19.97
N TYR A 476 -3.94 3.19 -20.58
CA TYR A 476 -2.58 3.16 -21.12
C TYR A 476 -2.52 2.97 -22.65
N GLY A 477 -3.68 2.83 -23.31
CA GLY A 477 -3.79 2.53 -24.74
C GLY A 477 -3.78 3.75 -25.66
N SER A 478 -4.21 4.93 -25.17
CA SER A 478 -4.26 6.18 -25.93
C SER A 478 -3.25 7.17 -25.35
N ASP A 479 -2.20 7.42 -26.11
CA ASP A 479 -1.10 8.35 -25.82
C ASP A 479 -0.19 7.97 -24.62
N ARG A 480 0.76 7.06 -24.90
CA ARG A 480 1.69 6.43 -23.93
C ARG A 480 2.57 7.41 -23.16
N GLN A 481 2.71 8.66 -23.62
CA GLN A 481 3.52 9.70 -22.98
C GLN A 481 2.68 10.69 -22.17
N ASN A 482 1.46 11.03 -22.61
CA ASN A 482 0.62 12.04 -21.96
C ASN A 482 -0.32 11.51 -20.86
N LEU A 483 -0.67 10.21 -20.86
CA LEU A 483 -1.47 9.62 -19.77
C LEU A 483 -0.61 9.06 -18.61
N ALA A 484 0.67 8.75 -18.86
CA ALA A 484 1.62 8.32 -17.82
C ALA A 484 1.84 9.41 -16.76
N SER A 485 1.73 10.69 -17.12
CA SER A 485 1.74 11.83 -16.19
C SER A 485 0.42 12.01 -15.44
N ARG A 486 -0.73 11.61 -16.03
CA ARG A 486 -2.08 11.77 -15.42
C ARG A 486 -2.51 10.61 -14.51
N PHE A 487 -2.04 9.38 -14.76
CA PHE A 487 -2.49 8.15 -14.04
C PHE A 487 -1.42 7.42 -13.25
N SER A 488 -0.14 7.79 -13.36
CA SER A 488 0.86 7.41 -12.34
C SER A 488 0.30 7.66 -10.96
N PHE A 489 -0.41 8.77 -10.82
CA PHE A 489 -1.03 9.23 -9.61
C PHE A 489 -2.20 8.36 -9.07
N ILE A 490 -2.66 7.26 -9.70
CA ILE A 490 -3.74 6.40 -9.12
C ILE A 490 -3.29 4.98 -8.74
N LEU A 491 -2.23 4.45 -9.35
CA LEU A 491 -1.67 3.14 -9.02
C LEU A 491 -0.63 3.11 -7.86
N ILE A 492 0.24 4.11 -7.76
CA ILE A 492 1.29 4.25 -6.74
C ILE A 492 0.78 4.42 -5.27
N LEU A 493 -0.51 4.67 -4.96
CA LEU A 493 -1.04 4.74 -3.56
C LEU A 493 -0.82 3.43 -2.82
N PHE A 494 -0.76 2.36 -3.59
CA PHE A 494 -0.67 1.03 -3.07
C PHE A 494 0.76 0.47 -3.08
N CYS A 495 1.73 1.22 -3.63
CA CYS A 495 3.02 0.66 -4.03
C CYS A 495 4.09 0.94 -2.99
N PHE A 496 4.16 0.07 -1.99
CA PHE A 496 4.98 0.21 -0.80
C PHE A 496 6.51 0.24 -1.00
N PHE A 497 7.08 0.05 -2.19
CA PHE A 497 8.53 0.11 -2.39
C PHE A 497 8.87 0.46 -3.84
N LYS A 498 9.53 1.61 -4.06
CA LYS A 498 10.18 1.95 -5.33
C LYS A 498 11.57 2.55 -5.04
N LEU A 499 12.52 1.70 -4.67
CA LEU A 499 13.92 1.96 -5.01
C LEU A 499 14.08 1.55 -6.50
N PHE A 500 14.72 2.40 -7.30
CA PHE A 500 15.07 2.25 -8.72
C PHE A 500 14.05 2.78 -9.77
N PRO A 501 14.49 3.67 -10.69
CA PRO A 501 13.68 4.17 -11.80
C PRO A 501 13.64 3.12 -12.92
N ILE A 502 12.72 3.30 -13.88
CA ILE A 502 12.57 2.67 -15.22
C ILE A 502 11.20 1.98 -15.40
N ARG A 503 10.39 2.56 -16.30
CA ARG A 503 9.16 2.06 -16.96
C ARG A 503 8.13 1.38 -16.02
N ILE A 504 7.09 2.13 -15.68
CA ILE A 504 5.99 1.71 -14.80
C ILE A 504 5.14 0.64 -15.51
N ASP A 505 5.48 -0.64 -15.29
CA ASP A 505 4.59 -1.76 -15.60
C ASP A 505 3.55 -1.87 -14.46
N THR A 506 2.37 -1.28 -14.69
CA THR A 506 1.23 -1.24 -13.77
C THR A 506 0.80 -2.62 -13.28
N ASN A 507 0.98 -3.66 -14.09
CA ASN A 507 0.65 -5.04 -13.72
C ASN A 507 1.55 -5.61 -12.62
N ALA A 508 2.88 -5.43 -12.76
CA ALA A 508 3.85 -5.88 -11.76
C ALA A 508 3.57 -5.20 -10.41
N THR A 509 3.18 -3.95 -10.51
CA THR A 509 2.81 -3.09 -9.40
C THR A 509 1.54 -3.58 -8.68
N LEU A 510 0.45 -3.82 -9.40
CA LEU A 510 -0.76 -4.43 -8.84
C LEU A 510 -0.51 -5.80 -8.24
N ARG A 511 0.40 -6.59 -8.83
CA ARG A 511 0.76 -7.89 -8.31
C ARG A 511 1.47 -7.81 -6.96
N ARG A 512 2.35 -6.82 -6.75
CA ARG A 512 2.98 -6.58 -5.44
C ARG A 512 1.95 -6.34 -4.34
N ILE A 513 0.92 -5.57 -4.66
CA ILE A 513 -0.14 -5.18 -3.73
C ILE A 513 -0.97 -6.40 -3.35
N ASP A 514 -1.34 -7.20 -4.34
CA ASP A 514 -2.08 -8.44 -4.18
C ASP A 514 -1.29 -9.46 -3.33
N LEU A 515 0.03 -9.56 -3.54
CA LEU A 515 0.91 -10.40 -2.74
C LEU A 515 1.05 -9.92 -1.29
N LEU A 516 1.29 -8.62 -1.09
CA LEU A 516 1.46 -8.03 0.24
C LEU A 516 0.18 -8.13 1.07
N SER A 517 -0.98 -7.83 0.47
CA SER A 517 -2.29 -8.02 1.11
C SER A 517 -2.57 -9.50 1.42
N GLY A 518 -2.10 -10.43 0.58
CA GLY A 518 -2.14 -11.87 0.85
C GLY A 518 -1.39 -12.31 2.11
N VAL A 519 -0.32 -11.61 2.49
CA VAL A 519 0.44 -11.88 3.72
C VAL A 519 -0.18 -11.16 4.91
N LEU A 520 -0.50 -9.87 4.75
CA LEU A 520 -0.96 -9.02 5.84
C LEU A 520 -2.39 -9.36 6.28
N ALA A 521 -3.31 -9.64 5.36
CA ALA A 521 -4.72 -9.84 5.69
C ALA A 521 -4.96 -11.00 6.68
N PRO A 522 -4.34 -12.20 6.53
CA PRO A 522 -4.43 -13.25 7.53
C PRO A 522 -3.85 -12.87 8.90
N ILE A 523 -2.73 -12.13 8.93
CA ILE A 523 -2.08 -11.68 10.18
C ILE A 523 -3.00 -10.70 10.93
N LEU A 524 -3.51 -9.67 10.23
CA LEU A 524 -4.43 -8.71 10.82
C LEU A 524 -5.72 -9.38 11.28
N THR A 525 -6.30 -10.26 10.46
CA THR A 525 -7.53 -10.97 10.82
C THR A 525 -7.30 -11.88 12.03
N GLY A 526 -6.21 -12.65 12.05
CA GLY A 526 -5.83 -13.47 13.19
C GLY A 526 -5.63 -12.65 14.46
N ALA A 527 -4.97 -11.49 14.37
CA ALA A 527 -4.81 -10.56 15.49
C ALA A 527 -6.17 -10.06 16.00
N VAL A 528 -7.05 -9.56 15.11
CA VAL A 528 -8.40 -9.12 15.49
C VAL A 528 -9.16 -10.23 16.20
N MET A 529 -9.10 -11.46 15.68
CA MET A 529 -9.77 -12.63 16.27
C MET A 529 -9.14 -13.09 17.60
N ALA A 530 -7.85 -12.82 17.82
CA ALA A 530 -7.17 -13.13 19.08
C ALA A 530 -7.50 -12.12 20.19
N PHE A 531 -7.69 -10.84 19.83
CA PHE A 531 -7.95 -9.75 20.78
C PHE A 531 -9.44 -9.44 20.98
N THR A 532 -10.34 -10.07 20.21
CA THR A 532 -11.80 -9.86 20.28
C THR A 532 -12.58 -11.17 20.26
N SER A 533 -13.87 -11.15 20.60
CA SER A 533 -14.71 -12.33 20.44
C SER A 533 -15.00 -12.61 18.95
N ARG A 534 -15.30 -13.85 18.59
CA ARG A 534 -15.53 -14.27 17.20
C ARG A 534 -16.68 -13.53 16.49
N TRP A 535 -17.71 -13.13 17.24
CA TRP A 535 -18.81 -12.35 16.68
C TRP A 535 -18.44 -10.85 16.56
N ILE A 536 -17.63 -10.31 17.49
CA ILE A 536 -17.11 -8.93 17.39
C ILE A 536 -16.15 -8.81 16.20
N SER A 537 -15.30 -9.82 15.96
CA SER A 537 -14.41 -9.83 14.80
C SER A 537 -15.20 -9.82 13.49
N ALA A 538 -16.33 -10.53 13.41
CA ALA A 538 -17.20 -10.52 12.23
C ALA A 538 -17.78 -9.13 11.96
N VAL A 539 -18.22 -8.43 13.01
CA VAL A 539 -18.70 -7.04 12.91
C VAL A 539 -17.58 -6.09 12.46
N LEU A 540 -16.39 -6.20 13.05
CA LEU A 540 -15.26 -5.33 12.72
C LEU A 540 -14.79 -5.51 11.28
N ILE A 541 -14.67 -6.75 10.80
CA ILE A 541 -14.25 -7.04 9.43
C ILE A 541 -15.35 -6.62 8.44
N ALA A 542 -16.62 -6.79 8.79
CA ALA A 542 -17.73 -6.29 7.97
C ALA A 542 -17.73 -4.76 7.89
N GLY A 543 -17.56 -4.08 9.02
CA GLY A 543 -17.43 -2.63 9.10
C GLY A 543 -16.26 -2.12 8.25
N TRP A 544 -15.13 -2.82 8.29
CA TRP A 544 -13.98 -2.52 7.43
C TRP A 544 -14.32 -2.62 5.94
N ASN A 545 -15.05 -3.65 5.51
CA ASN A 545 -15.46 -3.78 4.10
C ASN A 545 -16.42 -2.65 3.68
N VAL A 546 -17.35 -2.26 4.54
CA VAL A 546 -18.27 -1.13 4.27
C VAL A 546 -17.53 0.20 4.15
N VAL A 547 -16.58 0.47 5.04
CA VAL A 547 -15.73 1.68 4.96
C VAL A 547 -14.87 1.65 3.71
N SER A 548 -14.32 0.48 3.37
CA SER A 548 -13.50 0.26 2.17
C SER A 548 -14.29 0.55 0.89
N LEU A 549 -15.58 0.14 0.81
CA LEU A 549 -16.47 0.47 -0.31
C LEU A 549 -16.61 1.98 -0.54
N GLY A 550 -16.88 2.73 0.52
CA GLY A 550 -17.07 4.19 0.41
C GLY A 550 -15.82 4.86 -0.14
N PHE A 551 -14.66 4.39 0.31
CA PHE A 551 -13.36 4.82 -0.19
C PHE A 551 -13.13 4.39 -1.65
N GLU A 552 -13.36 3.12 -2.01
CA GLU A 552 -13.19 2.59 -3.36
C GLU A 552 -14.09 3.30 -4.38
N LEU A 553 -15.38 3.46 -4.09
CA LEU A 553 -16.33 4.14 -4.99
C LEU A 553 -15.95 5.60 -5.22
N PHE A 554 -15.53 6.29 -4.15
CA PHE A 554 -15.02 7.65 -4.26
C PHE A 554 -13.85 7.68 -5.23
N LEU A 555 -12.88 6.79 -5.04
CA LEU A 555 -11.69 6.76 -5.85
C LEU A 555 -11.96 6.37 -7.31
N TYR A 556 -12.70 5.29 -7.58
CA TYR A 556 -13.06 4.88 -8.96
C TYR A 556 -13.84 5.95 -9.70
N THR A 557 -14.72 6.66 -9.01
CA THR A 557 -15.44 7.79 -9.59
C THR A 557 -14.46 8.92 -9.94
N ARG A 558 -13.47 9.20 -9.08
CA ARG A 558 -12.43 10.20 -9.38
C ARG A 558 -11.56 9.81 -10.57
N VAL A 559 -11.06 8.58 -10.63
CA VAL A 559 -10.29 8.05 -11.77
C VAL A 559 -11.08 8.17 -13.07
N TYR A 560 -12.36 7.80 -13.02
CA TYR A 560 -13.21 7.86 -14.19
C TYR A 560 -13.40 9.29 -14.71
N HIS A 561 -13.65 10.24 -13.82
CA HIS A 561 -13.82 11.64 -14.22
C HIS A 561 -12.50 12.30 -14.63
N SER A 562 -11.35 11.88 -14.09
CA SER A 562 -10.05 12.38 -14.53
C SER A 562 -9.59 11.82 -15.89
N ALA A 563 -10.14 10.66 -16.29
CA ALA A 563 -9.88 10.01 -17.59
C ALA A 563 -11.13 9.95 -18.46
N ILE A 564 -12.05 10.91 -18.31
CA ILE A 564 -13.36 10.82 -18.97
C ILE A 564 -13.20 10.65 -20.48
N ASP A 565 -12.25 11.34 -21.10
CA ASP A 565 -11.97 11.28 -22.54
C ASP A 565 -11.59 9.87 -23.02
N VAL A 566 -10.99 9.04 -22.17
CA VAL A 566 -10.53 7.69 -22.53
C VAL A 566 -11.51 6.62 -22.05
N LEU A 567 -12.05 6.79 -20.84
CA LEU A 567 -12.92 5.80 -20.19
C LEU A 567 -14.38 5.91 -20.62
N SER A 568 -14.83 7.05 -21.15
CA SER A 568 -16.20 7.25 -21.66
C SER A 568 -16.42 6.62 -23.03
N HIS A 569 -15.40 6.61 -23.90
CA HIS A 569 -15.42 5.97 -25.21
C HIS A 569 -15.28 4.46 -25.10
N LYS A 570 -16.29 3.79 -24.53
CA LYS A 570 -16.49 2.39 -24.91
C LYS A 570 -17.21 2.46 -26.24
N THR A 571 -16.52 2.21 -27.35
CA THR A 571 -17.11 2.25 -28.69
C THR A 571 -18.39 1.44 -28.60
N SER A 572 -19.51 2.14 -28.66
CA SER A 572 -20.79 1.52 -28.92
C SER A 572 -20.64 1.08 -30.36
N SER A 573 -19.95 -0.04 -30.59
CA SER A 573 -19.96 -0.69 -31.88
C SER A 573 -21.43 -0.72 -32.25
N GLU A 574 -21.68 -0.14 -33.42
CA GLU A 574 -22.97 -0.05 -34.05
C GLU A 574 -23.80 -1.28 -33.68
N LYS A 575 -25.09 -1.05 -33.44
CA LYS A 575 -26.07 -2.12 -33.49
C LYS A 575 -25.96 -2.77 -34.88
N SER A 576 -24.97 -3.65 -35.10
CA SER A 576 -24.84 -4.41 -36.32
C SER A 576 -26.01 -5.38 -36.28
N SER A 577 -26.98 -5.04 -37.11
CA SER A 577 -28.23 -5.74 -37.37
C SER A 577 -28.04 -7.19 -37.84
N GLU A 578 -26.81 -7.71 -37.88
CA GLU A 578 -26.48 -9.06 -38.38
C GLU A 578 -26.40 -10.14 -37.28
N SER A 579 -26.20 -9.80 -36.01
CA SER A 579 -26.04 -10.83 -34.96
C SER A 579 -27.37 -11.43 -34.44
N LYS A 580 -28.53 -10.85 -34.79
CA LYS A 580 -29.84 -11.35 -34.34
C LYS A 580 -30.28 -12.67 -34.99
N LYS A 581 -29.61 -13.14 -36.05
CA LYS A 581 -30.07 -14.32 -36.83
C LYS A 581 -29.44 -15.67 -36.43
N LYS A 582 -28.52 -15.73 -35.47
CA LYS A 582 -27.88 -17.00 -35.03
C LYS A 582 -28.01 -17.32 -33.52
N GLU A 583 -28.94 -16.67 -32.80
CA GLU A 583 -29.20 -16.96 -31.37
C GLU A 583 -30.28 -18.04 -31.13
N GLY A 584 -30.52 -18.93 -32.11
CA GLY A 584 -31.62 -19.89 -32.06
C GLY A 584 -31.36 -21.22 -31.34
N ILE A 585 -30.11 -21.68 -31.14
CA ILE A 585 -29.86 -23.10 -30.78
C ILE A 585 -28.85 -23.35 -29.62
N SER A 586 -28.11 -22.38 -29.05
CA SER A 586 -27.14 -22.67 -27.97
C SER A 586 -27.36 -21.86 -26.68
N LYS A 587 -28.41 -22.20 -25.91
CA LYS A 587 -28.65 -21.66 -24.56
C LYS A 587 -27.90 -22.41 -23.43
N PHE A 588 -27.07 -23.40 -23.74
CA PHE A 588 -26.38 -24.19 -22.73
C PHE A 588 -24.96 -23.67 -22.49
N CYS A 589 -24.79 -22.98 -21.35
CA CYS A 589 -23.55 -22.46 -20.77
C CYS A 589 -22.74 -21.43 -21.61
N PRO A 590 -22.83 -20.12 -21.28
CA PRO A 590 -22.05 -19.05 -21.92
C PRO A 590 -20.52 -19.29 -21.94
N SER A 591 -19.99 -20.10 -21.01
CA SER A 591 -18.57 -20.45 -20.94
C SER A 591 -18.04 -21.16 -22.19
N PHE A 592 -18.83 -22.03 -22.84
CA PHE A 592 -18.38 -22.75 -24.04
C PHE A 592 -18.29 -21.84 -25.28
N GLN A 593 -19.17 -20.84 -25.37
CA GLN A 593 -19.11 -19.86 -26.46
C GLN A 593 -17.89 -18.94 -26.32
N GLY A 594 -17.55 -18.54 -25.08
CA GLY A 594 -16.33 -17.78 -24.80
C GLY A 594 -15.06 -18.54 -25.18
N LEU A 595 -15.03 -19.85 -24.96
CA LEU A 595 -13.90 -20.70 -25.31
C LEU A 595 -13.63 -20.76 -26.82
N GLY A 596 -14.68 -20.80 -27.64
CA GLY A 596 -14.54 -20.75 -29.10
C GLY A 596 -13.91 -19.44 -29.59
N THR A 597 -14.33 -18.29 -29.04
CA THR A 597 -13.68 -17.00 -29.33
C THR A 597 -12.25 -16.96 -28.78
N TYR A 598 -12.03 -17.47 -27.56
CA TYR A 598 -10.73 -17.53 -26.91
C TYR A 598 -9.71 -18.34 -27.73
N ALA A 599 -10.12 -19.49 -28.27
CA ALA A 599 -9.29 -20.38 -29.08
C ALA A 599 -8.82 -19.75 -30.40
N SER A 600 -9.58 -18.80 -30.95
CA SER A 600 -9.21 -18.10 -32.18
C SER A 600 -8.13 -17.01 -31.99
N LEU A 601 -7.84 -16.63 -30.74
CA LEU A 601 -6.88 -15.57 -30.45
C LEU A 601 -5.45 -16.13 -30.31
N SER A 602 -4.47 -15.33 -30.75
CA SER A 602 -3.05 -15.68 -30.62
C SER A 602 -2.59 -15.83 -29.16
N VAL A 603 -3.33 -15.30 -28.18
CA VAL A 603 -3.05 -15.43 -26.74
C VAL A 603 -3.61 -16.71 -26.10
N CYS A 604 -4.29 -17.56 -26.87
CA CYS A 604 -4.88 -18.80 -26.34
C CYS A 604 -3.83 -19.71 -25.70
N LEU A 605 -2.75 -20.01 -26.42
CA LEU A 605 -1.68 -20.90 -25.93
C LEU A 605 -0.96 -20.34 -24.69
N PRO A 606 -0.56 -19.05 -24.63
CA PRO A 606 -0.07 -18.44 -23.39
C PRO A 606 -1.04 -18.56 -22.22
N GLY A 607 -2.34 -18.34 -22.45
CA GLY A 607 -3.35 -18.47 -21.41
C GLY A 607 -3.59 -19.91 -20.95
N LEU A 608 -3.48 -20.89 -21.86
CA LEU A 608 -3.51 -22.31 -21.53
C LEU A 608 -2.28 -22.70 -20.68
N SER A 609 -1.09 -22.22 -21.04
CA SER A 609 0.12 -22.39 -20.23
C SER A 609 -0.07 -21.83 -18.82
N LEU A 610 -0.62 -20.63 -18.68
CA LEU A 610 -0.94 -20.06 -17.36
C LEU A 610 -1.94 -20.92 -16.59
N ALA A 611 -2.99 -21.42 -17.25
CA ALA A 611 -4.01 -22.23 -16.60
C ALA A 611 -3.45 -23.58 -16.11
N LEU A 612 -2.52 -24.19 -16.85
CA LEU A 612 -1.81 -25.41 -16.42
C LEU A 612 -1.02 -25.23 -15.13
N LEU A 613 -0.51 -24.02 -14.84
CA LEU A 613 0.14 -23.71 -13.56
C LEU A 613 -0.82 -23.81 -12.37
N TYR A 614 -2.13 -23.70 -12.57
CA TYR A 614 -3.13 -23.89 -11.50
C TYR A 614 -3.32 -25.36 -11.13
N MET A 615 -2.92 -26.30 -12.01
CA MET A 615 -2.93 -27.74 -11.72
C MET A 615 -1.67 -28.17 -10.96
N THR A 616 -1.35 -27.48 -9.85
CA THR A 616 -0.18 -27.77 -9.02
C THR A 616 -0.56 -27.88 -7.54
N VAL A 617 -0.17 -28.97 -6.87
CA VAL A 617 -0.23 -29.06 -5.40
C VAL A 617 0.99 -28.41 -4.75
N LEU A 618 2.02 -28.06 -5.52
CA LEU A 618 3.32 -27.55 -5.04
C LEU A 618 3.23 -26.07 -4.64
N SER A 619 2.30 -25.81 -3.73
CA SER A 619 1.98 -24.52 -3.19
C SER A 619 1.82 -24.60 -1.67
N PHE A 620 1.86 -23.48 -0.97
CA PHE A 620 1.53 -23.45 0.46
C PHE A 620 0.00 -23.51 0.66
N ASP A 621 -0.67 -24.44 0.00
CA ASP A 621 -2.10 -24.71 0.17
C ASP A 621 -2.35 -25.70 1.32
N SER A 622 -3.62 -25.90 1.66
CA SER A 622 -4.03 -26.80 2.74
C SER A 622 -3.52 -28.23 2.56
N VAL A 623 -3.39 -28.69 1.32
CA VAL A 623 -3.05 -30.06 0.96
C VAL A 623 -1.57 -30.33 1.22
N THR A 624 -0.69 -29.48 0.71
CA THR A 624 0.75 -29.62 0.96
C THR A 624 1.12 -29.30 2.40
N ARG A 625 0.43 -28.35 3.05
CA ARG A 625 0.63 -28.10 4.48
C ARG A 625 0.31 -29.35 5.31
N ALA A 626 -0.81 -30.03 5.03
CA ALA A 626 -1.17 -31.26 5.73
C ALA A 626 -0.09 -32.35 5.57
N TYR A 627 0.40 -32.56 4.34
CA TYR A 627 1.50 -33.49 4.08
C TYR A 627 2.77 -33.12 4.87
N VAL A 628 3.19 -31.86 4.82
CA VAL A 628 4.42 -31.38 5.48
C VAL A 628 4.35 -31.50 7.00
N ILE A 629 3.21 -31.17 7.61
CA ILE A 629 2.99 -31.27 9.06
C ILE A 629 3.03 -32.72 9.52
N GLU A 630 2.41 -33.64 8.78
CA GLU A 630 2.41 -35.06 9.11
C GLU A 630 3.82 -35.66 9.10
N GLN A 631 4.71 -35.14 8.24
CA GLN A 631 6.13 -35.53 8.24
C GLN A 631 6.95 -34.91 9.39
N GLY A 632 6.30 -34.20 10.32
CA GLY A 632 6.92 -33.69 11.54
C GLY A 632 7.60 -32.33 11.41
N LEU A 633 7.30 -31.55 10.37
CA LEU A 633 7.71 -30.13 10.29
C LEU A 633 6.74 -29.25 11.09
N SER A 634 7.29 -28.29 11.84
CA SER A 634 6.47 -27.40 12.67
C SER A 634 5.67 -26.41 11.82
N GLU A 635 4.46 -26.09 12.26
CA GLU A 635 3.61 -25.07 11.63
C GLU A 635 4.29 -23.70 11.59
N VAL A 636 5.12 -23.39 12.59
CA VAL A 636 5.91 -22.15 12.66
C VAL A 636 6.91 -22.07 11.49
N LEU A 637 7.66 -23.14 11.24
CA LEU A 637 8.64 -23.17 10.15
C LEU A 637 7.94 -23.11 8.78
N LEU A 638 6.79 -23.78 8.65
CA LEU A 638 5.96 -23.70 7.46
C LEU A 638 5.40 -22.29 7.22
N GLY A 639 5.01 -21.59 8.28
CA GLY A 639 4.61 -20.18 8.25
C GLY A 639 5.75 -19.26 7.80
N LEU A 640 6.96 -19.45 8.33
CA LEU A 640 8.15 -18.70 7.93
C LEU A 640 8.51 -18.92 6.45
N LEU A 641 8.49 -20.17 5.98
CA LEU A 641 8.79 -20.50 4.59
C LEU A 641 7.72 -19.99 3.62
N ASN A 642 6.44 -19.99 4.02
CA ASN A 642 5.37 -19.33 3.26
C ASN A 642 5.57 -17.81 3.17
N GLY A 643 6.00 -17.18 4.27
CA GLY A 643 6.40 -15.77 4.28
C GLY A 643 7.57 -15.50 3.33
N LEU A 644 8.60 -16.34 3.36
CA LEU A 644 9.74 -16.25 2.46
C LEU A 644 9.33 -16.44 0.98
N GLY A 645 8.41 -17.36 0.69
CA GLY A 645 7.89 -17.57 -0.66
C GLY A 645 7.14 -16.34 -1.18
N SER A 646 6.45 -15.62 -0.29
CA SER A 646 5.80 -14.35 -0.63
C SER A 646 6.83 -13.26 -0.95
N ILE A 647 7.94 -13.20 -0.21
CA ILE A 647 9.08 -12.29 -0.48
C ILE A 647 9.73 -12.62 -1.83
N VAL A 648 10.03 -13.90 -2.09
CA VAL A 648 10.59 -14.36 -3.37
C VAL A 648 9.66 -13.99 -4.54
N GLY A 649 8.35 -14.13 -4.34
CA GLY A 649 7.39 -13.72 -5.35
C GLY A 649 7.38 -12.21 -5.60
N ILE A 650 7.45 -11.39 -4.54
CA ILE A 650 7.61 -9.94 -4.65
C ILE A 650 8.90 -9.59 -5.41
N ILE A 651 10.02 -10.26 -5.14
CA ILE A 651 11.28 -10.08 -5.90
C ILE A 651 11.07 -10.35 -7.39
N GLY A 652 10.34 -11.42 -7.76
CA GLY A 652 9.98 -11.71 -9.15
C GLY A 652 9.25 -10.54 -9.84
N THR A 653 8.34 -9.87 -9.14
CA THR A 653 7.63 -8.69 -9.69
C THR A 653 8.53 -7.46 -9.84
N PHE A 654 9.62 -7.33 -9.07
CA PHE A 654 10.60 -6.26 -9.25
C PHE A 654 11.53 -6.53 -10.44
N ILE A 655 11.87 -7.80 -10.67
CA ILE A 655 12.75 -8.20 -11.77
C ILE A 655 12.01 -8.26 -13.10
N TYR A 656 10.70 -8.54 -13.11
CA TYR A 656 9.90 -8.65 -14.31
C TYR A 656 10.06 -7.48 -15.32
N PRO A 657 9.91 -6.20 -14.93
CA PRO A 657 10.08 -5.07 -15.86
C PRO A 657 11.49 -4.99 -16.46
N ILE A 658 12.50 -5.38 -15.68
CA ILE A 658 13.90 -5.41 -16.12
C ILE A 658 14.07 -6.46 -17.22
N PHE A 659 13.46 -7.64 -17.07
CA PHE A 659 13.48 -8.68 -18.09
C PHE A 659 12.71 -8.28 -19.34
N VAL A 660 11.53 -7.67 -19.20
CA VAL A 660 10.74 -7.19 -20.34
C VAL A 660 11.53 -6.16 -21.14
N LYS A 661 12.17 -5.19 -20.47
CA LYS A 661 12.99 -4.16 -21.13
C LYS A 661 14.20 -4.74 -21.86
N ARG A 662 14.87 -5.74 -21.29
CA ARG A 662 16.12 -6.29 -21.85
C ARG A 662 15.90 -7.37 -22.90
N THR A 663 14.88 -8.22 -22.72
CA THR A 663 14.69 -9.43 -23.52
C THR A 663 13.39 -9.43 -24.32
N GLY A 664 12.49 -8.48 -24.06
CA GLY A 664 11.15 -8.43 -24.64
C GLY A 664 10.15 -9.29 -23.87
N LEU A 665 8.86 -8.95 -24.01
CA LEU A 665 7.75 -9.56 -23.27
C LEU A 665 7.66 -11.08 -23.48
N VAL A 666 7.71 -11.53 -24.74
CA VAL A 666 7.56 -12.95 -25.09
C VAL A 666 8.68 -13.80 -24.47
N ARG A 667 9.95 -13.37 -24.59
CA ARG A 667 11.11 -14.10 -24.03
C ARG A 667 11.14 -14.07 -22.50
N THR A 668 10.67 -12.97 -21.90
CA THR A 668 10.51 -12.88 -20.43
C THR A 668 9.60 -13.98 -19.89
N GLY A 669 8.52 -14.30 -20.61
CA GLY A 669 7.66 -15.43 -20.23
C GLY A 669 8.38 -16.77 -20.30
N VAL A 670 9.21 -17.01 -21.32
CA VAL A 670 10.02 -18.24 -21.42
C VAL A 670 10.92 -18.36 -20.19
N ILE A 671 11.58 -17.27 -19.79
CA ILE A 671 12.41 -17.24 -18.58
C ILE A 671 11.58 -17.54 -17.33
N GLY A 672 10.40 -16.92 -17.19
CA GLY A 672 9.48 -17.16 -16.06
C GLY A 672 9.09 -18.63 -15.93
N PHE A 673 8.52 -19.21 -16.99
CA PHE A 673 8.06 -20.60 -17.04
C PHE A 673 9.19 -21.61 -16.79
N TRP A 674 10.35 -21.46 -17.45
CA TRP A 674 11.46 -22.38 -17.23
C TRP A 674 12.12 -22.22 -15.87
N SER A 675 12.22 -21.00 -15.33
CA SER A 675 12.74 -20.79 -13.98
C SER A 675 11.85 -21.43 -12.92
N GLU A 676 10.52 -21.36 -13.07
CA GLU A 676 9.57 -22.06 -12.20
C GLU A 676 9.79 -23.58 -12.26
N PHE A 677 9.83 -24.15 -13.47
CA PHE A 677 10.08 -25.58 -13.66
C PHE A 677 11.41 -26.03 -13.06
N SER A 678 12.50 -25.29 -13.29
CA SER A 678 13.82 -25.61 -12.75
C SER A 678 13.84 -25.66 -11.22
N MET A 679 13.16 -24.73 -10.54
CA MET A 679 13.06 -24.75 -9.07
C MET A 679 12.21 -25.91 -8.56
N LEU A 680 11.21 -26.35 -9.34
CA LEU A 680 10.38 -27.51 -9.03
C LEU A 680 11.10 -28.86 -9.18
N ILE A 681 12.25 -28.92 -9.87
CA ILE A 681 13.09 -30.12 -9.88
C ILE A 681 13.54 -30.49 -8.46
N LEU A 682 13.74 -29.50 -7.57
CA LEU A 682 14.03 -29.76 -6.15
C LEU A 682 12.89 -30.52 -5.46
N CYS A 683 11.64 -30.22 -5.83
CA CYS A 683 10.48 -30.95 -5.32
C CYS A 683 10.46 -32.39 -5.84
N LEU A 684 10.88 -32.63 -7.08
CA LEU A 684 10.99 -33.98 -7.62
C LEU A 684 12.13 -34.76 -6.95
N LEU A 685 13.29 -34.13 -6.74
CA LEU A 685 14.43 -34.72 -6.05
C LEU A 685 14.08 -35.10 -4.60
N SER A 686 13.19 -34.36 -3.94
CA SER A 686 12.71 -34.71 -2.60
C SER A 686 12.14 -36.13 -2.50
N LEU A 687 11.59 -36.67 -3.60
CA LEU A 687 11.03 -38.02 -3.65
C LEU A 687 12.08 -39.12 -3.59
N PHE A 688 13.34 -38.81 -3.92
CA PHE A 688 14.42 -39.78 -4.07
C PHE A 688 15.46 -39.70 -2.94
N VAL A 689 15.30 -38.80 -1.97
CA VAL A 689 16.23 -38.63 -0.85
C VAL A 689 15.70 -39.29 0.43
N HIS A 690 16.62 -39.74 1.29
CA HIS A 690 16.33 -40.32 2.60
C HIS A 690 15.38 -39.45 3.44
N GLY A 691 14.33 -40.07 3.99
CA GLY A 691 13.27 -39.40 4.73
C GLY A 691 12.00 -39.10 3.93
N THR A 692 11.91 -39.56 2.68
CA THR A 692 10.68 -39.50 1.87
C THR A 692 9.63 -40.52 2.34
N SER A 693 8.36 -40.10 2.39
CA SER A 693 7.23 -41.01 2.62
C SER A 693 6.66 -41.64 1.34
N PHE A 694 7.22 -41.28 0.18
CA PHE A 694 6.76 -41.81 -1.10
C PHE A 694 7.24 -43.24 -1.34
N THR A 695 6.30 -44.16 -1.56
CA THR A 695 6.61 -45.57 -1.88
C THR A 695 5.94 -45.96 -3.21
N PRO A 696 6.65 -45.93 -4.34
CA PRO A 696 6.05 -46.05 -5.68
C PRO A 696 5.45 -47.43 -6.00
N PHE A 697 5.75 -48.48 -5.21
CA PHE A 697 5.37 -49.87 -5.54
C PHE A 697 4.84 -50.71 -4.36
N LYS A 698 4.33 -50.10 -3.28
CA LYS A 698 3.85 -50.82 -2.08
C LYS A 698 2.55 -51.64 -2.26
N ARG A 699 2.27 -52.12 -3.48
CA ARG A 699 1.21 -53.09 -3.78
C ARG A 699 1.73 -54.42 -4.37
N PHE A 700 3.03 -54.62 -4.55
CA PHE A 700 3.58 -55.91 -4.98
C PHE A 700 4.95 -56.21 -4.35
N THR A 701 4.97 -56.59 -3.08
CA THR A 701 5.96 -57.55 -2.52
C THR A 701 5.53 -57.97 -1.12
N ILE A 702 5.13 -59.24 -1.01
CA ILE A 702 5.22 -60.01 0.24
C ILE A 702 6.71 -60.24 0.45
N GLY A 703 7.30 -59.72 1.53
CA GLY A 703 8.74 -59.87 1.77
C GLY A 703 9.26 -58.93 2.85
N SER A 704 9.22 -59.43 4.08
CA SER A 704 9.63 -58.81 5.33
C SER A 704 11.03 -58.19 5.31
N CYS A 705 11.17 -56.95 5.82
CA CYS A 705 12.44 -56.47 6.34
C CYS A 705 12.31 -56.36 7.86
N HIS A 706 12.49 -57.50 8.54
CA HIS A 706 12.78 -57.57 9.97
C HIS A 706 14.25 -57.98 10.10
N LEU A 707 15.12 -57.03 10.43
CA LEU A 707 16.45 -57.32 10.93
C LEU A 707 16.43 -57.07 12.44
N TYR A 708 16.45 -58.17 13.20
CA TYR A 708 16.55 -58.19 14.66
C TYR A 708 18.03 -58.16 15.05
N GLU A 709 18.39 -57.34 16.03
CA GLU A 709 19.66 -57.44 16.74
C GLU A 709 19.38 -58.15 18.08
N MET A 710 19.96 -59.34 18.27
CA MET A 710 19.86 -60.07 19.54
C MET A 710 20.88 -59.50 20.53
N SER A 711 20.39 -58.88 21.60
CA SER A 711 21.20 -58.62 22.80
C SER A 711 20.62 -59.38 23.98
N ASN A 712 21.42 -60.26 24.55
CA ASN A 712 21.01 -61.21 25.59
C ASN A 712 21.39 -60.64 26.95
N LYS A 713 20.46 -59.96 27.63
CA LYS A 713 20.50 -59.69 29.07
C LYS A 713 19.06 -59.62 29.60
N ASP A 714 18.72 -60.63 30.40
CA ASP A 714 17.55 -60.72 31.28
C ASP A 714 16.16 -60.79 30.60
N SER A 715 15.78 -62.04 30.24
CA SER A 715 14.44 -62.66 30.23
C SER A 715 13.15 -61.81 30.11
N THR A 716 13.19 -60.68 29.40
CA THR A 716 12.04 -59.95 28.88
C THR A 716 12.34 -59.50 27.45
N ILE A 717 11.63 -60.06 26.48
CA ILE A 717 11.79 -59.70 25.06
C ILE A 717 11.19 -58.30 24.87
N ASN A 718 12.03 -57.27 24.91
CA ASN A 718 11.61 -55.90 24.64
C ASN A 718 11.83 -55.60 23.15
N ILE A 719 10.75 -55.71 22.36
CA ILE A 719 10.76 -55.42 20.92
C ILE A 719 10.68 -53.90 20.74
N LYS A 720 11.79 -53.24 20.41
CA LYS A 720 11.77 -51.86 19.90
C LYS A 720 11.87 -51.88 18.36
N PRO A 721 10.91 -51.27 17.63
CA PRO A 721 11.06 -51.06 16.19
C PRO A 721 12.24 -50.13 15.91
N PHE A 722 13.01 -50.43 14.85
CA PHE A 722 14.04 -49.54 14.33
C PHE A 722 13.35 -48.30 13.69
N GLU A 723 13.46 -47.14 14.35
CA GLU A 723 12.96 -45.86 13.86
C GLU A 723 13.80 -45.34 12.68
N CYS A 724 13.29 -45.46 11.46
CA CYS A 724 13.86 -44.81 10.28
C CYS A 724 13.36 -43.34 10.19
N SER A 725 13.49 -42.53 11.25
CA SER A 725 12.70 -41.28 11.40
C SER A 725 13.47 -39.96 11.60
N ASN A 726 14.80 -39.89 11.46
CA ASN A 726 15.54 -38.67 11.83
C ASN A 726 15.94 -37.70 10.70
N SER A 727 15.73 -38.03 9.42
CA SER A 727 16.06 -37.11 8.32
C SER A 727 14.83 -36.36 7.81
N LYS A 728 14.60 -35.13 8.31
CA LYS A 728 13.59 -34.18 7.77
C LYS A 728 14.01 -33.56 6.43
N PHE A 729 15.10 -34.04 5.83
CA PHE A 729 15.75 -33.42 4.68
C PHE A 729 14.91 -33.48 3.41
N SER A 730 14.24 -34.61 3.13
CA SER A 730 13.33 -34.74 1.97
C SER A 730 12.24 -33.65 2.00
N VAL A 731 11.57 -33.48 3.14
CA VAL A 731 10.46 -32.53 3.25
C VAL A 731 10.94 -31.08 3.29
N LEU A 732 12.10 -30.82 3.88
CA LEU A 732 12.73 -29.51 3.80
C LEU A 732 13.08 -29.13 2.35
N LEU A 733 13.63 -30.07 1.57
CA LEU A 733 13.95 -29.88 0.16
C LEU A 733 12.69 -29.61 -0.67
N LEU A 734 11.59 -30.31 -0.40
CA LEU A 734 10.27 -30.07 -1.00
C LEU A 734 9.81 -28.62 -0.75
N VAL A 735 9.83 -28.16 0.51
CA VAL A 735 9.34 -26.83 0.88
C VAL A 735 10.25 -25.71 0.34
N ILE A 736 11.57 -25.93 0.27
CA ILE A 736 12.51 -25.00 -0.38
C ILE A 736 12.17 -24.86 -1.88
N GLY A 737 11.94 -25.96 -2.58
CA GLY A 737 11.51 -25.92 -3.98
C GLY A 737 10.20 -25.15 -4.18
N ILE A 738 9.22 -25.34 -3.29
CA ILE A 738 7.95 -24.59 -3.29
C ILE A 738 8.15 -23.08 -3.06
N THR A 739 9.13 -22.74 -2.22
CA THR A 739 9.47 -21.35 -1.88
C THR A 739 10.12 -20.65 -3.07
N LEU A 740 11.12 -21.28 -3.69
CA LEU A 740 11.92 -20.70 -4.77
C LEU A 740 11.16 -20.61 -6.09
N ASN A 741 10.24 -21.54 -6.37
CA ASN A 741 9.46 -21.53 -7.62
C ASN A 741 8.62 -20.25 -7.81
N ARG A 742 8.32 -19.52 -6.71
CA ARG A 742 7.52 -18.29 -6.74
C ARG A 742 8.12 -17.22 -7.59
N PHE A 743 9.43 -17.19 -7.72
CA PHE A 743 10.13 -16.25 -8.58
C PHE A 743 9.66 -16.38 -10.04
N GLY A 744 9.69 -17.60 -10.59
CA GLY A 744 9.30 -17.88 -11.96
C GLY A 744 7.80 -17.77 -12.20
N LEU A 745 7.00 -18.28 -11.27
CA LEU A 745 5.54 -18.25 -11.33
C LEU A 745 5.00 -16.84 -11.55
N TRP A 746 5.48 -15.86 -10.77
CA TRP A 746 4.96 -14.49 -10.88
C TRP A 746 5.45 -13.77 -12.14
N ILE A 747 6.63 -14.09 -12.65
CA ILE A 747 7.11 -13.58 -13.94
C ILE A 747 6.25 -14.14 -15.08
N ALA A 748 5.92 -15.44 -15.04
CA ALA A 748 5.06 -16.09 -16.03
C ALA A 748 3.65 -15.50 -16.03
N ASP A 749 3.02 -15.38 -14.85
CA ASP A 749 1.68 -14.81 -14.69
C ASP A 749 1.59 -13.36 -15.16
N LEU A 750 2.58 -12.53 -14.82
CA LEU A 750 2.66 -11.14 -15.30
C LEU A 750 2.80 -11.06 -16.82
N THR A 751 3.64 -11.93 -17.40
CA THR A 751 3.84 -11.98 -18.86
C THR A 751 2.54 -12.30 -19.59
N VAL A 752 1.85 -13.37 -19.20
CA VAL A 752 0.60 -13.78 -19.84
C VAL A 752 -0.50 -12.74 -19.62
N THR A 753 -0.51 -12.11 -18.44
CA THR A 753 -1.44 -11.02 -18.14
C THR A 753 -1.26 -9.83 -19.08
N GLN A 754 -0.02 -9.39 -19.29
CA GLN A 754 0.29 -8.30 -20.20
C GLN A 754 0.02 -8.67 -21.67
N LEU A 755 0.35 -9.90 -22.09
CA LEU A 755 0.04 -10.39 -23.44
C LEU A 755 -1.46 -10.32 -23.74
N GLN A 756 -2.30 -10.72 -22.78
CA GLN A 756 -3.75 -10.64 -22.92
C GLN A 756 -4.26 -9.20 -22.93
N GLN A 757 -3.63 -8.29 -22.20
CA GLN A 757 -4.02 -6.87 -22.22
C GLN A 757 -3.67 -6.21 -23.56
N GLU A 758 -2.50 -6.51 -24.11
CA GLU A 758 -2.00 -5.87 -25.35
C GLU A 758 -2.63 -6.45 -26.62
N ARG A 759 -2.93 -7.76 -26.64
CA ARG A 759 -3.35 -8.46 -27.87
C ARG A 759 -4.85 -8.75 -27.95
N VAL A 760 -5.62 -8.42 -26.91
CA VAL A 760 -7.08 -8.62 -26.90
C VAL A 760 -7.80 -7.31 -27.23
N PRO A 761 -8.64 -7.30 -28.30
CA PRO A 761 -9.45 -6.14 -28.67
C PRO A 761 -10.38 -5.68 -27.54
N GLU A 762 -10.56 -4.36 -27.42
CA GLU A 762 -11.29 -3.70 -26.33
C GLU A 762 -12.74 -4.18 -26.14
N ASN A 763 -13.43 -4.47 -27.25
CA ASN A 763 -14.83 -4.90 -27.25
C ASN A 763 -15.07 -6.32 -26.67
N ILE A 764 -14.01 -7.10 -26.46
CA ILE A 764 -14.10 -8.48 -25.95
C ILE A 764 -13.20 -8.75 -24.72
N ARG A 765 -12.56 -7.72 -24.14
CA ARG A 765 -11.62 -7.89 -23.02
C ARG A 765 -12.27 -8.54 -21.80
N GLY A 766 -13.51 -8.16 -21.47
CA GLY A 766 -14.27 -8.75 -20.38
C GLY A 766 -14.54 -10.23 -20.62
N ARG A 767 -15.09 -10.60 -21.78
CA ARG A 767 -15.36 -12.00 -22.18
C ARG A 767 -14.12 -12.87 -22.08
N ILE A 768 -13.01 -12.41 -22.64
CA ILE A 768 -11.74 -13.14 -22.68
C ILE A 768 -11.14 -13.25 -21.28
N GLY A 769 -11.17 -12.18 -20.48
CA GLY A 769 -10.76 -12.21 -19.07
C GLY A 769 -11.57 -13.19 -18.23
N GLY A 770 -12.90 -13.20 -18.40
CA GLY A 770 -13.79 -14.17 -17.76
C GLY A 770 -13.49 -15.61 -18.16
N THR A 771 -13.24 -15.85 -19.45
CA THR A 771 -12.92 -17.18 -19.99
C THR A 771 -11.57 -17.69 -19.47
N GLN A 772 -10.54 -16.83 -19.41
CA GLN A 772 -9.26 -17.20 -18.79
C GLN A 772 -9.45 -17.60 -17.33
N HIS A 773 -10.29 -16.88 -16.58
CA HIS A 773 -10.52 -17.20 -15.18
C HIS A 773 -11.26 -18.54 -15.01
N SER A 774 -12.27 -18.82 -15.84
CA SER A 774 -12.91 -20.15 -15.89
C SER A 774 -11.91 -21.26 -16.20
N LEU A 775 -10.97 -21.03 -17.13
CA LEU A 775 -9.95 -22.02 -17.50
C LEU A 775 -8.98 -22.30 -16.33
N ASN A 776 -8.53 -21.27 -15.62
CA ASN A 776 -7.69 -21.43 -14.43
C ASN A 776 -8.41 -22.26 -13.35
N GLN A 777 -9.69 -21.98 -13.09
CA GLN A 777 -10.48 -22.71 -12.09
C GLN A 777 -10.75 -24.16 -12.49
N PHE A 778 -10.89 -24.44 -13.79
CA PHE A 778 -11.03 -25.81 -14.28
C PHE A 778 -9.78 -26.66 -13.98
N PHE A 779 -8.58 -26.13 -14.24
CA PHE A 779 -7.33 -26.83 -13.92
C PHE A 779 -7.07 -26.94 -12.42
N ASP A 780 -7.46 -25.95 -11.62
CA ASP A 780 -7.45 -26.04 -10.16
C ASP A 780 -8.40 -27.15 -9.65
N MET A 781 -9.58 -27.30 -10.25
CA MET A 781 -10.51 -28.39 -9.93
C MET A 781 -9.93 -29.77 -10.27
N LEU A 782 -9.24 -29.93 -11.39
CA LEU A 782 -8.59 -31.21 -11.76
C LEU A 782 -7.58 -31.67 -10.72
N ARG A 783 -6.82 -30.73 -10.14
CA ARG A 783 -5.91 -31.01 -9.03
C ARG A 783 -6.64 -31.60 -7.83
N TYR A 784 -7.78 -31.03 -7.43
CA TYR A 784 -8.58 -31.56 -6.33
C TYR A 784 -9.14 -32.95 -6.63
N THR A 785 -9.57 -33.20 -7.87
CA THR A 785 -10.01 -34.54 -8.29
C THR A 785 -8.90 -35.57 -8.15
N LEU A 786 -7.67 -35.24 -8.52
CA LEU A 786 -6.52 -36.14 -8.33
C LEU A 786 -6.30 -36.48 -6.85
N ILE A 787 -6.38 -35.50 -5.96
CA ILE A 787 -6.23 -35.69 -4.50
C ILE A 787 -7.30 -36.65 -3.96
N ILE A 788 -8.55 -36.54 -4.44
CA ILE A 788 -9.64 -37.44 -4.06
C ILE A 788 -9.36 -38.88 -4.53
N LEU A 789 -8.83 -39.06 -5.74
CA LEU A 789 -8.51 -40.38 -6.29
C LEU A 789 -7.30 -41.05 -5.62
N LEU A 790 -6.33 -40.26 -5.15
CA LEU A 790 -5.11 -40.73 -4.48
C LEU A 790 -4.95 -40.07 -3.11
N PRO A 791 -5.76 -40.44 -2.11
CA PRO A 791 -5.85 -39.70 -0.85
C PRO A 791 -4.75 -40.04 0.18
N ARG A 792 -3.98 -41.12 -0.03
CA ARG A 792 -3.01 -41.59 0.98
C ARG A 792 -1.71 -40.77 0.94
N MET A 793 -1.13 -40.41 2.10
CA MET A 793 0.16 -39.70 2.15
C MET A 793 1.29 -40.45 1.44
N SER A 794 1.32 -41.78 1.49
CA SER A 794 2.33 -42.59 0.79
C SER A 794 2.27 -42.45 -0.74
N GLN A 795 1.14 -41.95 -1.26
CA GLN A 795 0.89 -41.69 -2.68
C GLN A 795 1.11 -40.21 -3.04
N PHE A 796 1.45 -39.35 -2.07
CA PHE A 796 1.60 -37.91 -2.30
C PHE A 796 2.67 -37.57 -3.36
N GLY A 797 3.69 -38.42 -3.51
CA GLY A 797 4.67 -38.26 -4.58
C GLY A 797 4.08 -38.31 -6.00
N TYR A 798 2.95 -38.99 -6.22
CA TYR A 798 2.26 -38.92 -7.52
C TYR A 798 1.66 -37.53 -7.79
N HIS A 799 1.19 -36.84 -6.75
CA HIS A 799 0.70 -35.46 -6.87
C HIS A 799 1.85 -34.48 -7.17
N ILE A 800 3.01 -34.70 -6.54
CA ILE A 800 4.25 -33.96 -6.83
C ILE A 800 4.64 -34.17 -8.29
N CYS A 801 4.71 -35.42 -8.77
CA CYS A 801 5.01 -35.73 -10.17
C CYS A 801 4.01 -35.10 -11.15
N SER A 802 2.70 -35.20 -10.87
CA SER A 802 1.66 -34.60 -11.71
C SER A 802 1.80 -33.08 -11.80
N SER A 803 2.15 -32.43 -10.68
CA SER A 803 2.35 -30.97 -10.63
C SER A 803 3.56 -30.54 -11.45
N VAL A 804 4.69 -31.23 -11.28
CA VAL A 804 5.92 -30.96 -12.06
C VAL A 804 5.67 -31.19 -13.55
N LEU A 805 4.93 -32.26 -13.91
CA LEU A 805 4.55 -32.53 -15.29
C LEU A 805 3.65 -31.43 -15.87
N SER A 806 2.67 -30.94 -15.11
CA SER A 806 1.81 -29.83 -15.55
C SER A 806 2.61 -28.56 -15.81
N VAL A 807 3.53 -28.21 -14.91
CA VAL A 807 4.40 -27.03 -15.09
C VAL A 807 5.36 -27.23 -16.28
N PHE A 808 5.89 -28.43 -16.48
CA PHE A 808 6.69 -28.75 -17.67
C PHE A 808 5.90 -28.55 -18.97
N LEU A 809 4.68 -29.10 -19.03
CA LEU A 809 3.77 -28.94 -20.17
C LEU A 809 3.44 -27.46 -20.41
N ALA A 810 3.18 -26.70 -19.35
CA ALA A 810 2.95 -25.26 -19.43
C ALA A 810 4.14 -24.52 -20.07
N SER A 811 5.36 -24.79 -19.58
CA SER A 811 6.61 -24.22 -20.10
C SER A 811 6.86 -24.61 -21.55
N PHE A 812 6.59 -25.87 -21.90
CA PHE A 812 6.77 -26.39 -23.26
C PHE A 812 5.78 -25.75 -24.24
N ILE A 813 4.49 -25.71 -23.90
CA ILE A 813 3.45 -25.08 -24.73
C ILE A 813 3.74 -23.59 -24.94
N TYR A 814 4.14 -22.88 -23.88
CA TYR A 814 4.49 -21.46 -23.98
C TYR A 814 5.70 -21.26 -24.89
N THR A 815 6.71 -22.15 -24.78
CA THR A 815 7.91 -22.09 -25.62
C THR A 815 7.58 -22.34 -27.09
N ILE A 816 6.77 -23.34 -27.42
CA ILE A 816 6.30 -23.61 -28.79
C ILE A 816 5.63 -22.36 -29.37
N TRP A 817 4.69 -21.78 -28.63
CA TRP A 817 4.01 -20.57 -29.04
C TRP A 817 4.96 -19.38 -29.21
N SER A 818 5.98 -19.27 -28.34
CA SER A 818 6.97 -18.20 -28.41
C SER A 818 7.81 -18.30 -29.68
N CYS A 819 8.16 -19.53 -30.10
CA CYS A 819 8.90 -19.79 -31.33
C CYS A 819 8.06 -19.45 -32.57
N SER A 820 6.77 -19.79 -32.59
CA SER A 820 5.88 -19.43 -33.70
C SER A 820 5.55 -17.94 -33.76
N SER A 821 5.66 -17.22 -32.64
CA SER A 821 5.44 -15.77 -32.56
C SER A 821 6.67 -14.94 -32.93
N ALA A 822 7.87 -15.55 -32.94
CA ALA A 822 9.13 -14.87 -33.26
C ALA A 822 9.25 -14.44 -34.73
N SER A 823 8.50 -15.07 -35.64
CA SER A 823 8.45 -14.72 -37.07
C SER A 823 7.60 -13.49 -37.39
N GLN A 824 6.87 -12.93 -36.42
CA GLN A 824 6.09 -11.68 -36.56
C GLN A 824 6.79 -10.44 -35.97
N LEU A 825 8.06 -10.58 -35.55
CA LEU A 825 8.87 -9.50 -34.97
C LEU A 825 9.53 -8.67 -36.09
N VAL A 826 8.82 -7.69 -36.64
CA VAL A 826 9.49 -6.54 -37.27
C VAL A 826 10.07 -5.68 -36.12
N PRO A 827 11.36 -5.29 -36.15
CA PRO A 827 11.88 -4.34 -35.17
C PRO A 827 11.08 -3.03 -35.23
N PRO A 828 10.95 -2.27 -34.13
CA PRO A 828 10.31 -0.96 -34.20
C PRO A 828 11.04 -0.14 -35.26
N ALA A 829 10.30 0.38 -36.24
CA ALA A 829 10.82 1.34 -37.19
C ALA A 829 11.53 2.43 -36.40
N THR A 830 12.82 2.62 -36.67
CA THR A 830 13.58 3.78 -36.20
C THR A 830 12.80 5.04 -36.56
N ASP A 831 12.69 5.98 -35.62
CA ASP A 831 11.90 7.23 -35.66
C ASP A 831 12.28 8.22 -36.79
N ILE A 832 12.86 7.75 -37.90
CA ILE A 832 13.28 8.54 -39.04
C ILE A 832 12.19 8.54 -40.14
N GLU A 833 11.50 7.42 -40.39
CA GLU A 833 10.52 7.32 -41.49
C GLU A 833 9.14 7.96 -41.21
N MET A 834 8.73 8.11 -39.94
CA MET A 834 7.49 8.84 -39.58
C MET A 834 7.64 10.36 -39.69
N SER A 835 8.86 10.89 -39.74
CA SER A 835 9.09 12.33 -39.93
C SER A 835 8.88 12.75 -41.39
N GLU A 836 9.22 11.88 -42.35
CA GLU A 836 9.06 12.16 -43.78
C GLU A 836 7.63 11.97 -44.28
N THR A 837 6.88 11.00 -43.73
CA THR A 837 5.47 10.80 -44.09
C THR A 837 4.53 11.86 -43.50
N ASN A 838 4.84 12.38 -42.30
CA ASN A 838 4.09 13.49 -41.72
C ASN A 838 4.46 14.85 -42.32
N ALA A 839 5.71 15.06 -42.75
CA ALA A 839 6.10 16.29 -43.46
C ALA A 839 5.37 16.42 -44.82
N ASN A 840 5.28 15.31 -45.57
CA ASN A 840 4.61 15.32 -46.88
C ASN A 840 3.09 15.46 -46.78
N SER A 841 2.45 14.92 -45.73
CA SER A 841 0.99 15.06 -45.54
C SER A 841 0.57 16.42 -44.96
N VAL A 842 1.46 17.12 -44.27
CA VAL A 842 1.24 18.51 -43.82
C VAL A 842 1.39 19.49 -44.98
N GLN A 843 2.41 19.33 -45.84
CA GLN A 843 2.57 20.16 -47.04
C GLN A 843 1.40 20.02 -48.03
N GLN A 844 0.83 18.81 -48.15
CA GLN A 844 -0.30 18.58 -49.05
C GLN A 844 -1.62 19.16 -48.50
N ARG A 845 -1.80 19.18 -47.17
CA ARG A 845 -2.96 19.85 -46.54
C ARG A 845 -2.87 21.37 -46.54
N GLU A 846 -1.66 21.93 -46.51
CA GLU A 846 -1.46 23.38 -46.66
C GLU A 846 -1.68 23.84 -48.11
N ALA A 847 -1.33 23.02 -49.11
CA ALA A 847 -1.64 23.32 -50.51
C ALA A 847 -3.16 23.33 -50.80
N ASP A 848 -3.91 22.36 -50.28
CA ASP A 848 -5.36 22.26 -50.47
C ASP A 848 -6.15 23.36 -49.71
N GLN A 849 -5.58 23.95 -48.65
CA GLN A 849 -6.21 25.08 -47.95
C GLN A 849 -5.97 26.43 -48.63
N ILE A 850 -4.90 26.58 -49.42
CA ILE A 850 -4.61 27.83 -50.14
C ILE A 850 -5.52 27.98 -51.39
N GLU A 851 -5.96 26.88 -52.01
CA GLU A 851 -6.93 26.92 -53.12
C GLU A 851 -8.37 27.27 -52.69
N MET A 852 -8.72 27.17 -51.40
CA MET A 852 -10.07 27.50 -50.91
C MET A 852 -10.26 28.96 -50.46
N ILE A 853 -9.23 29.82 -50.53
CA ILE A 853 -9.27 31.20 -50.00
C ILE A 853 -9.35 32.28 -51.11
N ASN A 854 -9.31 31.91 -52.40
CA ASN A 854 -9.54 32.86 -53.50
C ASN A 854 -10.79 32.53 -54.32
N PRO A 855 -11.97 33.07 -53.98
CA PRO A 855 -13.07 33.08 -54.91
C PRO A 855 -12.76 34.09 -56.03
N VAL A 856 -12.63 33.57 -57.25
CA VAL A 856 -12.57 34.35 -58.48
C VAL A 856 -13.94 35.02 -58.68
N ASP A 857 -14.01 36.34 -58.47
CA ASP A 857 -15.11 37.16 -58.96
C ASP A 857 -14.90 37.47 -60.45
N ASN A 858 -15.56 36.68 -61.29
CA ASN A 858 -15.82 37.03 -62.70
C ASN A 858 -17.17 37.74 -62.77
N ASN A 859 -17.17 39.06 -62.99
CA ASN A 859 -18.06 39.77 -63.92
C ASN A 859 -18.01 41.30 -63.70
N SER A 860 -17.44 42.04 -64.65
CA SER A 860 -18.22 42.91 -65.55
C SER A 860 -17.33 43.85 -66.36
N ASP A 861 -17.63 43.85 -67.66
CA ASP A 861 -17.17 44.73 -68.71
C ASP A 861 -17.17 46.23 -68.34
N ASN A 862 -16.14 46.97 -68.75
CA ASN A 862 -16.19 47.89 -69.90
C ASN A 862 -15.14 49.02 -69.82
N LYS A 863 -14.47 49.19 -70.97
CA LYS A 863 -14.15 50.46 -71.64
C LYS A 863 -12.92 51.30 -71.24
N ASN A 864 -12.10 51.44 -72.29
CA ASN A 864 -11.44 52.64 -72.82
C ASN A 864 -10.00 52.90 -72.38
N ASP A 865 -9.09 52.55 -73.30
CA ASP A 865 -8.17 53.46 -73.99
C ASP A 865 -7.90 54.81 -73.32
N SER A 866 -6.69 54.97 -72.78
CA SER A 866 -5.69 55.93 -73.25
C SER A 866 -4.37 55.75 -72.49
#